data_AF-A0A8J7TE61-F1
#
_entry.id   AF-A0A8J7TE61-F1
#
_cell.length_a   1.000
_cell.length_b   1.000
_cell.length_c   1.000
_cell.angle_alpha   90.00
_cell.angle_beta   90.00
_cell.angle_gamma   90.00
#
_symmetry.space_group_name_H-M   'P 1'
#
loop_
_entity.id
_entity.type
_entity.pdbx_description
1 polymer ?
#
loop_
_entity_poly.entity_id
_entity_poly.type
_entity_poly.pdbx_seq_one_letter_code
_entity_poly.pdbx_strand_id
1 'polypeptide(L)'
;MSITSDEVNFLVYRYLQESGFSHSAFTFGIESHISQSNINGTLVPPAALISILQKGLQYVEAEISINEDGTVFDGRPIESLSLIDAVMPDVVQTRQQAFREKLAQQQAAVAVATAAAQQNAPKNGEATVNGEENGAHAISKDNHTEAMEIDGDVEIPANKATVLRGHESEVFICAWNPVSDLLASGSGDSTARIWNLNENGSSGSTQLVLRHCIREGGQDVPSNKDVTSLDWNSDGTLLATGSYDGFARIWTKDGNLASTLGQHKGPIFALKWNKKANCILSAGVDKTTIIWDAHTGEAKQQFPFHSAPALDVDWQNNTTFASCSTDMCIHVCRLGCDRPVKTFQGHTNEVNAIKWDPSGMLLASCSDDMTLKIWSMKQDSCVHDLQAHSKEIYTIKWSPTGPGTNSPNSNIMLASASFDSTVRLWDVERGVCIHTLTKHQEPVYSVAFSPDGKYLASGSFDKCVHIWNTMSGSLVHSYRGTGGIFEVCWNGTGDKVGASASDGSGYSVNLSTLDRVTPLHGACLQGHVLCAKHLIENGANVNVATVDWNTPLFNACSRGNTACVNLLLQNRAEPQGANDLASPIHEAAKHGHTDCIELLVKHGADIDCQVKHLGSPLYVACLGQHLESVTKLLQSGANVNSGKHLDSPLHAAARNSRPEFVRALLAHDADMNVRNAEGKQPRDLAPPNSDVEKLLRQGEGPTSLMQICRRSIRKVLGRARLSEVSGLPIPAELKHFLLYK
;
A
#
# COMPACT_ATOMS: atom_id res chain seq x y z
N MET A 1 10.55 -51.49 2.72
CA MET A 1 10.59 -50.14 3.31
C MET A 1 9.52 -49.32 2.64
N SER A 2 8.69 -48.62 3.40
CA SER A 2 7.76 -47.60 2.88
C SER A 2 8.46 -46.26 2.93
N ILE A 3 8.63 -45.60 1.78
CA ILE A 3 9.06 -44.20 1.74
C ILE A 3 7.87 -43.30 2.13
N THR A 4 8.10 -42.31 2.99
CA THR A 4 7.08 -41.36 3.43
C THR A 4 7.10 -40.08 2.60
N SER A 5 5.96 -39.38 2.51
CA SER A 5 5.88 -38.09 1.83
C SER A 5 6.83 -37.07 2.44
N ASP A 6 6.99 -37.06 3.77
CA ASP A 6 7.90 -36.17 4.48
C ASP A 6 9.36 -36.37 4.04
N GLU A 7 9.81 -37.63 3.88
CA GLU A 7 11.15 -37.96 3.40
C GLU A 7 11.38 -37.50 1.96
N VAL A 8 10.39 -37.71 1.07
CA VAL A 8 10.47 -37.25 -0.33
C VAL A 8 10.52 -35.72 -0.39
N ASN A 9 9.62 -35.05 0.33
CA ASN A 9 9.56 -33.59 0.40
C ASN A 9 10.87 -33.02 0.93
N PHE A 10 11.42 -33.57 2.01
CA PHE A 10 12.69 -33.10 2.57
C PHE A 10 13.86 -33.23 1.57
N LEU A 11 13.91 -34.33 0.83
CA LEU A 11 14.93 -34.54 -0.21
C LEU A 11 14.78 -33.56 -1.39
N VAL A 12 13.56 -33.22 -1.81
CA VAL A 12 13.29 -32.21 -2.84
C VAL A 12 13.65 -30.80 -2.36
N TYR A 13 13.23 -30.44 -1.16
CA TYR A 13 13.59 -29.16 -0.51
C TYR A 13 15.11 -28.97 -0.45
N ARG A 14 15.84 -29.99 0.02
CA ARG A 14 17.31 -29.97 0.08
C ARG A 14 17.95 -29.85 -1.29
N TYR A 15 17.46 -30.57 -2.30
CA TYR A 15 17.95 -30.45 -3.67
C TYR A 15 17.78 -29.04 -4.24
N LEU A 16 16.62 -28.40 -4.04
CA LEU A 16 16.37 -27.03 -4.47
C LEU A 16 17.30 -26.04 -3.77
N GLN A 17 17.50 -26.21 -2.45
CA GLN A 17 18.42 -25.39 -1.65
C GLN A 17 19.88 -25.55 -2.10
N GLU A 18 20.34 -26.78 -2.31
CA GLU A 18 21.71 -27.11 -2.74
C GLU A 18 22.00 -26.70 -4.19
N SER A 19 20.97 -26.65 -5.05
CA SER A 19 21.08 -26.23 -6.45
C SER A 19 20.97 -24.72 -6.66
N GLY A 20 20.79 -23.93 -5.60
CA GLY A 20 20.69 -22.46 -5.67
C GLY A 20 19.32 -21.91 -6.05
N PHE A 21 18.28 -22.75 -6.16
CA PHE A 21 16.90 -22.31 -6.42
C PHE A 21 16.25 -21.79 -5.13
N SER A 22 16.82 -20.74 -4.51
CA SER A 22 16.44 -20.30 -3.16
C SER A 22 14.97 -19.92 -3.03
N HIS A 23 14.36 -19.29 -4.05
CA HIS A 23 12.93 -18.98 -4.05
C HIS A 23 12.09 -20.27 -4.10
N SER A 24 12.32 -21.15 -5.08
CA SER A 24 11.60 -22.43 -5.19
C SER A 24 11.80 -23.32 -3.96
N ALA A 25 13.00 -23.34 -3.37
CA ALA A 25 13.29 -24.07 -2.14
C ALA A 25 12.49 -23.50 -0.95
N PHE A 26 12.40 -22.18 -0.83
CA PHE A 26 11.62 -21.53 0.22
C PHE A 26 10.12 -21.83 0.05
N THR A 27 9.56 -21.54 -1.13
CA THR A 27 8.14 -21.77 -1.44
C THR A 27 7.75 -23.23 -1.23
N PHE A 28 8.49 -24.17 -1.83
CA PHE A 28 8.29 -25.61 -1.64
C PHE A 28 8.44 -26.03 -0.17
N GLY A 29 9.43 -25.48 0.55
CA GLY A 29 9.69 -25.79 1.95
C GLY A 29 8.55 -25.37 2.89
N ILE A 30 7.81 -24.31 2.54
CA ILE A 30 6.63 -23.82 3.23
C ILE A 30 5.39 -24.64 2.85
N GLU A 31 5.13 -24.80 1.54
CA GLU A 31 4.02 -25.59 0.97
C GLU A 31 4.03 -27.04 1.49
N SER A 32 5.21 -27.67 1.52
CA SER A 32 5.39 -29.05 1.96
C SER A 32 5.68 -29.18 3.47
N HIS A 33 5.49 -28.10 4.24
CA HIS A 33 5.64 -28.03 5.70
C HIS A 33 6.94 -28.63 6.26
N ILE A 34 8.09 -28.41 5.60
CA ILE A 34 9.39 -28.99 6.00
C ILE A 34 9.76 -28.68 7.45
N SER A 35 9.42 -27.50 7.95
CA SER A 35 9.64 -27.08 9.33
C SER A 35 8.86 -27.88 10.39
N GLN A 36 7.85 -28.64 9.99
CA GLN A 36 7.09 -29.56 10.84
C GLN A 36 7.54 -31.02 10.70
N SER A 37 8.40 -31.33 9.72
CA SER A 37 8.94 -32.68 9.54
C SER A 37 9.89 -33.05 10.69
N ASN A 38 9.85 -34.31 11.14
CA ASN A 38 10.76 -34.81 12.17
C ASN A 38 12.17 -35.16 11.63
N ILE A 39 12.51 -34.68 10.43
CA ILE A 39 13.73 -35.07 9.71
C ILE A 39 14.88 -34.15 10.11
N ASN A 40 15.90 -34.71 10.77
CA ASN A 40 17.10 -33.96 11.09
C ASN A 40 17.98 -33.79 9.84
N GLY A 41 17.92 -32.61 9.23
CA GLY A 41 18.66 -32.25 8.03
C GLY A 41 20.18 -32.38 8.11
N THR A 42 20.78 -32.44 9.31
CA THR A 42 22.22 -32.68 9.48
C THR A 42 22.63 -34.14 9.21
N LEU A 43 21.67 -35.07 9.21
CA LEU A 43 21.90 -36.49 8.91
C LEU A 43 21.66 -36.83 7.43
N VAL A 44 21.11 -35.90 6.64
CA VAL A 44 20.87 -36.08 5.21
C VAL A 44 22.11 -35.58 4.44
N PRO A 45 22.88 -36.46 3.76
CA PRO A 45 24.08 -36.04 3.05
C PRO A 45 23.74 -35.16 1.85
N PRO A 46 24.64 -34.26 1.43
CA PRO A 46 24.46 -33.47 0.20
C PRO A 46 24.20 -34.35 -1.02
N ALA A 47 23.37 -33.87 -1.94
CA ALA A 47 22.94 -34.57 -3.14
C ALA A 47 22.24 -35.93 -2.87
N ALA A 48 21.70 -36.17 -1.67
CA ALA A 48 21.00 -37.42 -1.32
C ALA A 48 19.90 -37.79 -2.32
N LEU A 49 19.09 -36.83 -2.78
CA LEU A 49 18.06 -37.06 -3.80
C LEU A 49 18.67 -37.60 -5.10
N ILE A 50 19.74 -36.96 -5.59
CA ILE A 50 20.44 -37.37 -6.81
C ILE A 50 21.01 -38.78 -6.65
N SER A 51 21.60 -39.10 -5.49
CA SER A 51 22.13 -40.45 -5.21
C SER A 51 21.04 -41.52 -5.17
N ILE A 52 19.88 -41.21 -4.60
CA ILE A 52 18.72 -42.11 -4.57
C ILE A 52 18.18 -42.33 -6.00
N LEU A 53 18.03 -41.27 -6.79
CA LEU A 53 17.58 -41.37 -8.19
C LEU A 53 18.57 -42.17 -9.06
N GLN A 54 19.88 -41.97 -8.89
CA GLN A 54 20.92 -42.74 -9.57
C GLN A 54 20.88 -44.23 -9.20
N LYS A 55 20.68 -44.57 -7.92
CA LYS A 55 20.52 -45.97 -7.47
C LYS A 55 19.22 -46.60 -7.97
N GLY A 56 18.12 -45.84 -7.99
CA GLY A 56 16.86 -46.28 -8.57
C GLY A 56 16.98 -46.57 -10.07
N LEU A 57 17.67 -45.71 -10.80
CA LEU A 57 17.96 -45.89 -12.23
C LEU A 57 18.82 -47.14 -12.47
N GLN A 58 19.89 -47.32 -11.70
CA GLN A 58 20.73 -48.53 -11.74
C GLN A 58 19.94 -49.80 -11.38
N TYR A 59 18.96 -49.71 -10.48
CA TYR A 59 18.08 -50.84 -10.14
C TYR A 59 17.13 -51.18 -11.30
N VAL A 60 16.52 -50.19 -11.96
CA VAL A 60 15.68 -50.40 -13.14
C VAL A 60 16.51 -50.95 -14.32
N GLU A 61 17.71 -50.44 -14.54
CA GLU A 61 18.66 -50.99 -15.52
C GLU A 61 19.04 -52.44 -15.17
N ALA A 62 19.26 -52.76 -13.89
CA ALA A 62 19.52 -54.12 -13.44
C ALA A 62 18.31 -55.04 -13.66
N GLU A 63 17.09 -54.60 -13.32
CA GLU A 63 15.84 -55.34 -13.54
C GLU A 63 15.59 -55.62 -15.03
N ILE A 64 15.93 -54.67 -15.92
CA ILE A 64 15.90 -54.88 -17.38
C ILE A 64 16.94 -55.94 -17.84
N SER A 65 18.03 -56.13 -17.09
CA SER A 65 19.16 -57.02 -17.41
C SER A 65 19.11 -58.42 -16.77
N ILE A 66 18.14 -58.68 -15.88
CA ILE A 66 18.00 -59.93 -15.13
C ILE A 66 16.90 -60.80 -15.74
N ASN A 67 17.17 -62.09 -15.92
CA ASN A 67 16.20 -63.07 -16.41
C ASN A 67 15.19 -63.49 -15.33
N GLU A 68 14.07 -64.10 -15.74
CA GLU A 68 13.07 -64.70 -14.83
C GLU A 68 13.64 -65.80 -13.90
N ASP A 69 14.81 -66.37 -14.23
CA ASP A 69 15.55 -67.35 -13.42
C ASP A 69 16.57 -66.72 -12.46
N GLY A 70 16.68 -65.38 -12.42
CA GLY A 70 17.60 -64.63 -11.58
C GLY A 70 19.04 -64.55 -12.10
N THR A 71 19.34 -65.01 -13.32
CA THR A 71 20.67 -64.87 -13.91
C THR A 71 20.93 -63.47 -14.46
N VAL A 72 22.13 -62.94 -14.24
CA VAL A 72 22.61 -61.62 -14.70
C VAL A 72 23.38 -61.78 -16.01
N PHE A 73 23.16 -60.89 -16.97
CA PHE A 73 23.82 -60.94 -18.28
C PHE A 73 25.21 -60.25 -18.28
N ASP A 74 26.29 -61.03 -18.44
CA ASP A 74 27.67 -60.53 -18.55
C ASP A 74 27.98 -60.03 -19.99
N GLY A 75 27.67 -58.75 -20.29
CA GLY A 75 27.80 -58.28 -21.68
C GLY A 75 27.68 -56.80 -22.03
N ARG A 76 28.32 -55.89 -21.28
CA ARG A 76 28.54 -54.44 -21.60
C ARG A 76 27.27 -53.58 -21.84
N PRO A 77 27.36 -52.25 -21.60
CA PRO A 77 26.29 -51.54 -20.90
C PRO A 77 25.04 -51.33 -21.74
N ILE A 78 23.89 -51.40 -21.05
CA ILE A 78 22.65 -50.78 -21.48
C ILE A 78 22.94 -49.30 -21.80
N GLU A 79 22.39 -48.80 -22.90
CA GLU A 79 22.40 -47.36 -23.19
C GLU A 79 21.66 -46.64 -22.07
N SER A 80 22.41 -45.86 -21.27
CA SER A 80 21.96 -45.24 -20.01
C SER A 80 20.52 -44.76 -20.09
N LEU A 81 19.67 -45.37 -19.29
CA LEU A 81 18.24 -45.07 -19.28
C LEU A 81 18.06 -43.62 -18.79
N SER A 82 17.22 -42.82 -19.43
CA SER A 82 16.92 -41.49 -18.87
C SER A 82 15.96 -41.64 -17.69
N LEU A 83 15.99 -40.69 -16.74
CA LEU A 83 15.05 -40.70 -15.60
C LEU A 83 13.58 -40.66 -16.06
N ILE A 84 13.31 -40.04 -17.23
CA ILE A 84 11.98 -39.97 -17.84
C ILE A 84 11.59 -41.33 -18.45
N ASP A 85 12.51 -42.02 -19.13
CA ASP A 85 12.26 -43.36 -19.66
C ASP A 85 12.01 -44.38 -18.55
N ALA A 86 12.70 -44.24 -17.41
CA ALA A 86 12.63 -45.15 -16.27
C ALA A 86 11.28 -45.16 -15.54
N VAL A 87 10.49 -44.08 -15.64
CA VAL A 87 9.17 -43.96 -14.98
C VAL A 87 7.99 -44.27 -15.90
N MET A 88 8.23 -44.65 -17.17
CA MET A 88 7.21 -44.92 -18.17
C MET A 88 7.10 -46.45 -18.40
N PRO A 89 6.06 -47.14 -17.88
CA PRO A 89 5.98 -48.60 -17.91
C PRO A 89 6.08 -49.18 -19.32
N ASP A 90 5.43 -48.55 -20.30
CA ASP A 90 5.46 -48.99 -21.70
C ASP A 90 6.85 -48.85 -22.33
N VAL A 91 7.62 -47.82 -21.93
CA VAL A 91 9.01 -47.62 -22.40
C VAL A 91 9.94 -48.64 -21.78
N VAL A 92 9.79 -48.91 -20.48
CA VAL A 92 10.54 -49.96 -19.78
C VAL A 92 10.22 -51.34 -20.38
N GLN A 93 8.95 -51.67 -20.61
CA GLN A 93 8.54 -52.91 -21.27
C GLN A 93 9.04 -53.02 -22.71
N THR A 94 8.97 -51.93 -23.49
CA THR A 94 9.49 -51.90 -24.87
C THR A 94 11.01 -52.08 -24.89
N ARG A 95 11.74 -51.46 -23.94
CA ARG A 95 13.19 -51.66 -23.75
C ARG A 95 13.48 -53.12 -23.37
N GLN A 96 12.77 -53.71 -22.40
CA GLN A 96 12.87 -55.13 -22.04
C GLN A 96 12.56 -56.07 -23.22
N GLN A 97 11.57 -55.75 -24.06
CA GLN A 97 11.23 -56.56 -25.22
C GLN A 97 12.30 -56.44 -26.31
N ALA A 98 12.73 -55.23 -26.67
CA ALA A 98 13.81 -55.01 -27.63
C ALA A 98 15.14 -55.64 -27.16
N PHE A 99 15.38 -55.68 -25.85
CA PHE A 99 16.52 -56.37 -25.25
C PHE A 99 16.37 -57.91 -25.34
N ARG A 100 15.18 -58.46 -25.05
CA ARG A 100 14.86 -59.89 -25.27
C ARG A 100 14.93 -60.31 -26.74
N GLU A 101 14.55 -59.45 -27.67
CA GLU A 101 14.66 -59.70 -29.12
C GLU A 101 16.12 -59.66 -29.60
N LYS A 102 16.92 -58.69 -29.12
CA LYS A 102 18.38 -58.68 -29.32
C LYS A 102 19.04 -59.92 -28.70
N LEU A 103 18.59 -60.37 -27.52
CA LEU A 103 19.07 -61.58 -26.87
C LEU A 103 18.76 -62.82 -27.70
N ALA A 104 17.54 -62.97 -28.24
CA ALA A 104 17.19 -64.07 -29.13
C ALA A 104 18.05 -64.08 -30.41
N GLN A 105 18.33 -62.90 -30.97
CA GLN A 105 19.24 -62.76 -32.13
C GLN A 105 20.69 -63.08 -31.78
N GLN A 106 21.19 -62.67 -30.60
CA GLN A 106 22.53 -63.01 -30.12
C GLN A 106 22.64 -64.49 -29.75
N GLN A 107 21.65 -65.11 -29.12
CA GLN A 107 21.65 -66.54 -28.83
C GLN A 107 21.58 -67.38 -30.11
N ALA A 108 20.85 -66.93 -31.15
CA ALA A 108 20.90 -67.53 -32.47
C ALA A 108 22.29 -67.37 -33.14
N ALA A 109 22.93 -66.20 -33.03
CA ALA A 109 24.29 -65.98 -33.53
C ALA A 109 25.36 -66.76 -32.74
N VAL A 110 25.18 -66.92 -31.43
CA VAL A 110 26.04 -67.71 -30.55
C VAL A 110 25.84 -69.19 -30.79
N ALA A 111 24.63 -69.69 -31.07
CA ALA A 111 24.41 -71.07 -31.52
C ALA A 111 25.08 -71.39 -32.88
N VAL A 112 25.36 -70.36 -33.69
CA VAL A 112 26.19 -70.48 -34.91
C VAL A 112 27.70 -70.38 -34.59
N ALA A 113 28.09 -69.77 -33.47
CA ALA A 113 29.49 -69.58 -33.06
C ALA A 113 30.02 -70.65 -32.07
N THR A 114 29.17 -71.27 -31.24
CA THR A 114 29.55 -72.31 -30.25
C THR A 114 29.76 -73.70 -30.86
N ALA A 115 29.98 -73.75 -32.17
CA ALA A 115 30.76 -74.82 -32.80
C ALA A 115 32.29 -74.66 -32.57
N ALA A 116 32.76 -73.54 -31.98
CA ALA A 116 34.18 -73.25 -31.79
C ALA A 116 34.55 -72.82 -30.35
N ALA A 117 35.63 -73.44 -29.85
CA ALA A 117 36.48 -73.06 -28.72
C ALA A 117 35.90 -73.15 -27.28
N GLN A 118 36.20 -74.28 -26.63
CA GLN A 118 36.39 -74.38 -25.18
C GLN A 118 37.73 -73.71 -24.77
N GLN A 119 37.83 -73.11 -23.58
CA GLN A 119 38.75 -73.53 -22.47
C GLN A 119 39.08 -72.43 -21.43
N ASN A 120 39.12 -72.87 -20.16
CA ASN A 120 39.89 -72.39 -19.00
C ASN A 120 39.50 -71.12 -18.22
N ALA A 121 39.40 -71.34 -16.90
CA ALA A 121 39.40 -70.38 -15.77
C ALA A 121 40.82 -70.41 -15.09
N PRO A 122 41.12 -69.89 -13.85
CA PRO A 122 40.22 -69.34 -12.79
C PRO A 122 40.78 -68.25 -11.79
N LYS A 123 39.93 -67.90 -10.77
CA LYS A 123 40.21 -67.64 -9.32
C LYS A 123 40.54 -66.24 -8.67
N ASN A 124 39.66 -65.88 -7.72
CA ASN A 124 39.84 -65.41 -6.29
C ASN A 124 40.51 -64.07 -5.86
N GLY A 125 39.94 -63.43 -4.80
CA GLY A 125 40.67 -62.61 -3.80
C GLY A 125 39.85 -61.63 -2.92
N GLU A 126 39.87 -61.75 -1.58
CA GLU A 126 39.00 -61.14 -0.52
C GLU A 126 39.43 -59.76 0.11
N ALA A 127 38.64 -59.30 1.13
CA ALA A 127 38.96 -58.42 2.32
C ALA A 127 38.93 -56.86 2.15
N THR A 128 38.10 -56.02 2.82
CA THR A 128 37.97 -55.51 4.25
C THR A 128 39.00 -54.40 4.66
N VAL A 129 38.88 -53.49 5.66
CA VAL A 129 38.26 -53.41 7.03
C VAL A 129 37.82 -51.95 7.46
N ASN A 130 37.07 -51.83 8.57
CA ASN A 130 36.46 -50.72 9.39
C ASN A 130 37.25 -49.45 9.85
N GLY A 131 36.52 -48.51 10.52
CA GLY A 131 36.95 -47.62 11.64
C GLY A 131 36.29 -46.21 11.63
N GLU A 132 35.35 -45.80 12.52
CA GLU A 132 35.48 -45.30 13.93
C GLU A 132 36.24 -43.94 14.06
N GLU A 133 35.91 -42.93 14.90
CA GLU A 133 35.15 -42.90 16.18
C GLU A 133 34.57 -41.49 16.59
N ASN A 134 34.00 -41.41 17.81
CA ASN A 134 33.15 -40.39 18.46
C ASN A 134 33.70 -38.96 18.74
N GLY A 135 32.78 -38.03 19.08
CA GLY A 135 33.06 -36.82 19.89
C GLY A 135 31.84 -35.91 20.14
N ALA A 136 31.32 -35.86 21.38
CA ALA A 136 30.13 -35.08 21.74
C ALA A 136 30.40 -34.01 22.82
N HIS A 137 29.72 -32.85 22.73
CA HIS A 137 29.64 -31.84 23.79
C HIS A 137 28.27 -31.15 23.80
N ALA A 138 27.75 -30.87 24.99
CA ALA A 138 26.48 -30.16 25.20
C ALA A 138 26.68 -28.97 26.15
N ILE A 139 26.07 -27.82 25.84
CA ILE A 139 25.97 -26.63 26.71
C ILE A 139 24.53 -26.07 26.62
N SER A 140 24.13 -25.33 27.65
CA SER A 140 22.76 -25.06 28.12
C SER A 140 21.92 -24.00 27.37
N LYS A 141 20.61 -24.09 27.60
CA LYS A 141 19.59 -23.05 27.35
C LYS A 141 19.86 -21.78 28.17
N ASP A 142 19.48 -20.60 27.66
CA ASP A 142 18.30 -19.84 28.14
C ASP A 142 18.14 -18.47 27.44
N ASN A 143 16.95 -17.87 27.63
CA ASN A 143 16.55 -16.45 27.46
C ASN A 143 15.82 -15.96 26.19
N HIS A 144 14.50 -15.79 26.40
CA HIS A 144 13.67 -14.59 26.16
C HIS A 144 13.43 -14.03 24.75
N THR A 145 12.20 -14.26 24.27
CA THR A 145 11.44 -13.34 23.41
C THR A 145 10.64 -12.36 24.27
N GLU A 146 10.91 -11.06 24.19
CA GLU A 146 10.00 -10.01 24.67
C GLU A 146 9.24 -9.39 23.49
N ALA A 147 7.94 -9.16 23.67
CA ALA A 147 7.12 -8.46 22.69
C ALA A 147 7.23 -6.95 22.94
N MET A 148 7.60 -6.17 21.91
CA MET A 148 7.60 -4.71 22.00
C MET A 148 6.19 -4.15 21.83
N GLU A 149 5.85 -3.20 22.70
CA GLU A 149 4.60 -2.44 22.66
C GLU A 149 4.47 -1.64 21.34
N ILE A 150 3.26 -1.57 20.81
CA ILE A 150 2.93 -0.80 19.60
C ILE A 150 2.22 0.49 20.03
N ASP A 151 2.63 1.59 19.41
CA ASP A 151 2.10 2.94 19.65
C ASP A 151 0.62 3.02 19.24
N GLY A 152 -0.27 3.29 20.21
CA GLY A 152 -1.70 3.01 20.10
C GLY A 152 -2.52 3.89 19.16
N ASP A 153 -1.96 5.03 18.71
CA ASP A 153 -2.67 6.02 17.90
C ASP A 153 -2.77 5.67 16.41
N VAL A 154 -2.04 4.64 15.95
CA VAL A 154 -1.88 4.29 14.53
C VAL A 154 -2.60 2.98 14.15
N GLU A 155 -3.04 2.17 15.12
CA GLU A 155 -3.67 0.87 14.86
C GLU A 155 -5.13 1.02 14.38
N ILE A 156 -5.49 0.30 13.31
CA ILE A 156 -6.88 0.24 12.84
C ILE A 156 -7.69 -0.64 13.82
N PRO A 157 -8.67 -0.08 14.55
CA PRO A 157 -9.44 -0.84 15.51
C PRO A 157 -10.30 -1.90 14.81
N ALA A 158 -10.51 -3.04 15.46
CA ALA A 158 -11.18 -4.20 14.86
C ALA A 158 -12.61 -3.91 14.34
N ASN A 159 -13.31 -2.90 14.87
CA ASN A 159 -14.62 -2.46 14.37
C ASN A 159 -14.58 -1.74 13.01
N LYS A 160 -13.38 -1.37 12.52
CA LYS A 160 -13.12 -0.86 11.16
C LYS A 160 -12.51 -1.93 10.24
N ALA A 161 -12.19 -3.12 10.72
CA ALA A 161 -11.76 -4.23 9.88
C ALA A 161 -12.94 -5.16 9.57
N THR A 162 -13.01 -5.70 8.36
CA THR A 162 -14.05 -6.66 7.93
C THR A 162 -13.39 -7.89 7.34
N VAL A 163 -13.34 -8.99 8.08
CA VAL A 163 -12.72 -10.23 7.58
C VAL A 163 -13.73 -10.99 6.70
N LEU A 164 -13.39 -11.20 5.44
CA LEU A 164 -14.22 -11.80 4.40
C LEU A 164 -13.87 -13.28 4.24
N ARG A 165 -14.50 -14.11 5.08
CA ARG A 165 -14.26 -15.56 5.10
C ARG A 165 -15.04 -16.25 3.99
N GLY A 166 -14.38 -17.19 3.31
CA GLY A 166 -15.04 -18.08 2.36
C GLY A 166 -14.10 -18.90 1.51
N HIS A 167 -12.92 -18.39 1.16
CA HIS A 167 -11.92 -19.14 0.39
C HIS A 167 -11.37 -20.33 1.20
N GLU A 168 -11.01 -21.40 0.49
CA GLU A 168 -10.55 -22.68 1.09
C GLU A 168 -9.03 -22.87 1.01
N SER A 169 -8.30 -21.99 0.30
CA SER A 169 -6.83 -21.93 0.20
C SER A 169 -6.37 -20.46 0.25
N GLU A 170 -5.07 -20.22 0.07
CA GLU A 170 -4.45 -18.90 -0.11
C GLU A 170 -5.23 -18.03 -1.10
N VAL A 171 -5.35 -16.74 -0.79
CA VAL A 171 -5.91 -15.73 -1.68
C VAL A 171 -4.75 -14.91 -2.23
N PHE A 172 -4.33 -15.18 -3.46
CA PHE A 172 -3.15 -14.54 -4.05
C PHE A 172 -3.43 -13.07 -4.41
N ILE A 173 -4.64 -12.76 -4.85
CA ILE A 173 -4.95 -11.51 -5.54
C ILE A 173 -6.28 -10.91 -5.11
N CYS A 174 -6.38 -9.58 -5.13
CA CYS A 174 -7.64 -8.87 -4.96
C CYS A 174 -7.66 -7.49 -5.65
N ALA A 175 -8.79 -7.15 -6.27
CA ALA A 175 -8.97 -5.87 -6.96
C ALA A 175 -10.38 -5.32 -6.76
N TRP A 176 -10.48 -4.05 -6.37
CA TRP A 176 -11.75 -3.34 -6.33
C TRP A 176 -12.28 -3.05 -7.72
N ASN A 177 -13.61 -3.12 -7.84
CA ASN A 177 -14.34 -2.65 -9.00
C ASN A 177 -14.18 -1.12 -9.13
N PRO A 178 -13.95 -0.57 -10.33
CA PRO A 178 -13.60 0.84 -10.49
C PRO A 178 -14.77 1.82 -10.26
N VAL A 179 -16.02 1.33 -10.21
CA VAL A 179 -17.23 2.18 -10.12
C VAL A 179 -18.13 1.89 -8.93
N SER A 180 -17.78 0.91 -8.08
CA SER A 180 -18.61 0.50 -6.93
C SER A 180 -17.77 -0.24 -5.88
N ASP A 181 -18.25 -0.30 -4.63
CA ASP A 181 -17.60 -1.06 -3.56
C ASP A 181 -17.87 -2.58 -3.69
N LEU A 182 -17.50 -3.14 -4.84
CA LEU A 182 -17.36 -4.58 -5.05
C LEU A 182 -15.87 -4.93 -5.05
N LEU A 183 -15.45 -5.85 -4.18
CA LEU A 183 -14.09 -6.39 -4.20
C LEU A 183 -14.10 -7.72 -4.96
N ALA A 184 -13.16 -7.93 -5.87
CA ALA A 184 -12.88 -9.25 -6.45
C ALA A 184 -11.65 -9.87 -5.75
N SER A 185 -11.64 -11.19 -5.58
CA SER A 185 -10.46 -11.94 -5.12
C SER A 185 -10.29 -13.26 -5.89
N GLY A 186 -9.05 -13.75 -5.97
CA GLY A 186 -8.69 -15.02 -6.61
C GLY A 186 -7.79 -15.87 -5.70
N SER A 187 -7.97 -17.20 -5.74
CA SER A 187 -7.39 -18.13 -4.77
C SER A 187 -6.93 -19.44 -5.39
N GLY A 188 -6.05 -20.14 -4.67
CA GLY A 188 -5.69 -21.55 -4.91
C GLY A 188 -6.88 -22.52 -4.83
N ASP A 189 -8.01 -22.13 -4.21
CA ASP A 189 -9.24 -22.94 -4.15
C ASP A 189 -9.97 -23.11 -5.49
N SER A 190 -9.37 -22.67 -6.60
CA SER A 190 -9.95 -22.63 -7.96
C SER A 190 -11.22 -21.77 -8.10
N THR A 191 -11.44 -20.85 -7.17
CA THR A 191 -12.52 -19.85 -7.26
C THR A 191 -11.97 -18.44 -7.32
N ALA A 192 -12.66 -17.60 -8.11
CA ALA A 192 -12.69 -16.17 -7.82
C ALA A 192 -13.95 -15.86 -7.02
N ARG A 193 -13.96 -14.76 -6.27
CA ARG A 193 -15.12 -14.30 -5.49
C ARG A 193 -15.35 -12.83 -5.72
N ILE A 194 -16.62 -12.43 -5.71
CA ILE A 194 -17.03 -11.02 -5.72
C ILE A 194 -17.78 -10.75 -4.42
N TRP A 195 -17.28 -9.78 -3.65
CA TRP A 195 -17.76 -9.40 -2.32
C TRP A 195 -18.44 -8.04 -2.40
N ASN A 196 -19.69 -7.94 -1.95
CA ASN A 196 -20.42 -6.67 -1.95
C ASN A 196 -20.24 -5.92 -0.62
N LEU A 197 -19.60 -4.75 -0.69
CA LEU A 197 -19.21 -3.93 0.46
C LEU A 197 -19.86 -2.53 0.45
N ASN A 198 -20.86 -2.31 -0.41
CA ASN A 198 -21.71 -1.12 -0.35
C ASN A 198 -22.49 -1.11 1.00
N GLU A 199 -22.56 0.05 1.66
CA GLU A 199 -22.76 0.15 3.12
C GLU A 199 -24.04 -0.48 3.71
N ASN A 200 -23.90 -0.99 4.94
CA ASN A 200 -24.92 -1.08 6.00
C ASN A 200 -26.19 -1.93 5.74
N GLY A 201 -26.00 -3.24 5.63
CA GLY A 201 -27.01 -4.23 6.02
C GLY A 201 -26.55 -5.06 7.23
N SER A 202 -27.45 -5.35 8.18
CA SER A 202 -27.23 -6.36 9.23
C SER A 202 -27.32 -7.81 8.72
N SER A 203 -27.19 -7.97 7.40
CA SER A 203 -27.03 -9.20 6.63
C SER A 203 -25.61 -9.15 6.08
N GLY A 204 -24.78 -10.15 6.38
CA GLY A 204 -23.37 -10.13 6.00
C GLY A 204 -23.15 -9.98 4.49
N SER A 205 -21.97 -9.46 4.10
CA SER A 205 -21.52 -9.27 2.71
C SER A 205 -22.05 -10.37 1.80
N THR A 206 -22.92 -10.01 0.84
CA THR A 206 -23.34 -10.98 -0.17
C THR A 206 -22.14 -11.35 -1.03
N GLN A 207 -21.97 -12.65 -1.26
CA GLN A 207 -20.77 -13.20 -1.88
C GLN A 207 -21.15 -14.05 -3.08
N LEU A 208 -20.50 -13.79 -4.20
CA LEU A 208 -20.59 -14.61 -5.41
C LEU A 208 -19.37 -15.54 -5.47
N VAL A 209 -19.55 -16.78 -5.95
CA VAL A 209 -18.47 -17.76 -6.15
C VAL A 209 -18.35 -18.07 -7.64
N LEU A 210 -17.23 -17.68 -8.24
CA LEU A 210 -16.90 -17.87 -9.65
C LEU A 210 -16.00 -19.11 -9.75
N ARG A 211 -16.61 -20.29 -9.83
CA ARG A 211 -15.90 -21.59 -9.89
C ARG A 211 -15.25 -21.78 -11.24
N HIS A 212 -13.92 -21.90 -11.29
CA HIS A 212 -13.21 -22.08 -12.55
C HIS A 212 -13.35 -23.53 -13.01
N CYS A 213 -14.18 -23.74 -14.04
CA CYS A 213 -14.41 -25.03 -14.66
C CYS A 213 -13.71 -25.14 -16.02
N ILE A 214 -13.43 -26.38 -16.43
CA ILE A 214 -13.01 -26.78 -17.77
C ILE A 214 -14.06 -27.71 -18.38
N ARG A 215 -14.09 -27.82 -19.71
CA ARG A 215 -15.00 -28.75 -20.40
C ARG A 215 -14.35 -30.10 -20.62
N GLU A 216 -14.88 -31.12 -19.96
CA GLU A 216 -14.45 -32.52 -20.13
C GLU A 216 -15.67 -33.37 -20.52
N GLY A 217 -15.57 -34.12 -21.63
CA GLY A 217 -16.69 -34.93 -22.13
C GLY A 217 -17.98 -34.18 -22.50
N GLY A 218 -17.93 -32.84 -22.60
CA GLY A 218 -19.11 -31.98 -22.80
C GLY A 218 -19.82 -31.54 -21.51
N GLN A 219 -19.25 -31.84 -20.33
CA GLN A 219 -19.70 -31.31 -19.04
C GLN A 219 -18.68 -30.31 -18.50
N ASP A 220 -19.14 -29.32 -17.73
CA ASP A 220 -18.26 -28.38 -17.04
C ASP A 220 -17.83 -29.01 -15.69
N VAL A 221 -16.55 -29.38 -15.58
CA VAL A 221 -15.94 -29.95 -14.37
C VAL A 221 -15.00 -28.94 -13.71
N PRO A 222 -14.87 -28.89 -12.36
CA PRO A 222 -13.93 -27.99 -11.70
C PRO A 222 -12.50 -28.20 -12.22
N SER A 223 -11.81 -27.09 -12.51
CA SER A 223 -10.42 -27.13 -12.97
C SER A 223 -9.47 -27.64 -11.89
N ASN A 224 -9.79 -27.37 -10.61
CA ASN A 224 -8.93 -27.64 -9.45
C ASN A 224 -7.52 -27.04 -9.66
N LYS A 225 -7.51 -25.82 -10.21
CA LYS A 225 -6.35 -25.00 -10.54
C LYS A 225 -6.58 -23.56 -10.11
N ASP A 226 -5.53 -22.99 -9.57
CA ASP A 226 -5.45 -21.68 -8.92
C ASP A 226 -5.91 -20.56 -9.86
N VAL A 227 -6.60 -19.56 -9.30
CA VAL A 227 -6.82 -18.28 -9.97
C VAL A 227 -5.62 -17.38 -9.70
N THR A 228 -4.76 -17.23 -10.70
CA THR A 228 -3.43 -16.61 -10.59
C THR A 228 -3.44 -15.12 -10.87
N SER A 229 -4.40 -14.63 -11.67
CA SER A 229 -4.53 -13.22 -12.03
C SER A 229 -5.99 -12.84 -12.28
N LEU A 230 -6.34 -11.58 -12.00
CA LEU A 230 -7.66 -11.00 -12.27
C LEU A 230 -7.56 -9.50 -12.55
N ASP A 231 -8.50 -8.97 -13.34
CA ASP A 231 -8.56 -7.54 -13.64
C ASP A 231 -10.00 -7.11 -14.01
N TRP A 232 -10.43 -5.95 -13.52
CA TRP A 232 -11.72 -5.37 -13.87
C TRP A 232 -11.61 -4.53 -15.14
N ASN A 233 -12.60 -4.61 -16.02
CA ASN A 233 -12.68 -3.68 -17.13
C ASN A 233 -13.02 -2.25 -16.61
N SER A 234 -12.75 -1.22 -17.43
CA SER A 234 -12.78 0.18 -16.98
C SER A 234 -14.14 0.71 -16.50
N ASP A 235 -15.25 0.06 -16.87
CA ASP A 235 -16.60 0.41 -16.41
C ASP A 235 -17.13 -0.52 -15.29
N GLY A 236 -16.32 -1.49 -14.85
CA GLY A 236 -16.66 -2.43 -13.79
C GLY A 236 -17.82 -3.38 -14.12
N THR A 237 -18.16 -3.58 -15.39
CA THR A 237 -19.21 -4.54 -15.79
C THR A 237 -18.69 -5.96 -15.93
N LEU A 238 -17.40 -6.13 -16.28
CA LEU A 238 -16.76 -7.41 -16.54
C LEU A 238 -15.46 -7.58 -15.73
N LEU A 239 -15.28 -8.78 -15.18
CA LEU A 239 -14.05 -9.23 -14.53
C LEU A 239 -13.38 -10.25 -15.45
N ALA A 240 -12.10 -10.04 -15.79
CA ALA A 240 -11.29 -11.07 -16.42
C ALA A 240 -10.52 -11.84 -15.33
N THR A 241 -10.35 -13.14 -15.52
CA THR A 241 -9.52 -14.00 -14.66
C THR A 241 -8.63 -14.90 -15.50
N GLY A 242 -7.50 -15.29 -14.93
CA GLY A 242 -6.51 -16.19 -15.51
C GLY A 242 -6.11 -17.20 -14.45
N SER A 243 -5.83 -18.43 -14.88
CA SER A 243 -5.62 -19.55 -13.96
C SER A 243 -4.44 -20.43 -14.35
N TYR A 244 -4.05 -21.28 -13.40
CA TYR A 244 -2.94 -22.22 -13.52
C TYR A 244 -3.18 -23.30 -14.59
N ASP A 245 -4.44 -23.52 -15.01
CA ASP A 245 -4.81 -24.34 -16.17
C ASP A 245 -4.49 -23.68 -17.53
N GLY A 246 -4.05 -22.42 -17.54
CA GLY A 246 -3.73 -21.65 -18.74
C GLY A 246 -4.92 -20.97 -19.43
N PHE A 247 -6.15 -21.16 -18.95
CA PHE A 247 -7.33 -20.48 -19.52
C PHE A 247 -7.49 -19.07 -18.98
N ALA A 248 -7.79 -18.12 -19.87
CA ALA A 248 -8.36 -16.83 -19.48
C ALA A 248 -9.90 -16.89 -19.59
N ARG A 249 -10.61 -16.24 -18.67
CA ARG A 249 -12.09 -16.24 -18.59
C ARG A 249 -12.60 -14.81 -18.37
N ILE A 250 -13.79 -14.53 -18.87
CA ILE A 250 -14.51 -13.26 -18.66
C ILE A 250 -15.81 -13.58 -17.91
N TRP A 251 -16.05 -12.84 -16.84
CA TRP A 251 -17.21 -12.96 -15.96
C TRP A 251 -17.98 -11.64 -15.92
N THR A 252 -19.29 -11.68 -15.74
CA THR A 252 -20.05 -10.48 -15.38
C THR A 252 -19.82 -10.13 -13.91
N LYS A 253 -19.99 -8.86 -13.53
CA LYS A 253 -19.99 -8.43 -12.13
C LYS A 253 -21.01 -9.16 -11.24
N ASP A 254 -22.05 -9.73 -11.85
CA ASP A 254 -23.09 -10.54 -11.20
C ASP A 254 -22.69 -12.03 -11.06
N GLY A 255 -21.43 -12.37 -11.37
CA GLY A 255 -20.82 -13.68 -11.12
C GLY A 255 -21.03 -14.74 -12.20
N ASN A 256 -21.62 -14.39 -13.34
CA ASN A 256 -21.87 -15.33 -14.44
C ASN A 256 -20.65 -15.41 -15.37
N LEU A 257 -20.27 -16.62 -15.79
CA LEU A 257 -19.25 -16.82 -16.82
C LEU A 257 -19.79 -16.34 -18.18
N ALA A 258 -19.23 -15.25 -18.70
CA ALA A 258 -19.62 -14.66 -19.99
C ALA A 258 -18.88 -15.31 -21.16
N SER A 259 -17.60 -15.62 -20.99
CA SER A 259 -16.78 -16.32 -22.00
C SER A 259 -15.60 -17.05 -21.36
N THR A 260 -15.25 -18.22 -21.90
CA THR A 260 -13.92 -18.81 -21.72
C THR A 260 -13.13 -18.53 -22.99
N LEU A 261 -12.01 -17.83 -22.83
CA LEU A 261 -11.10 -17.49 -23.92
C LEU A 261 -10.26 -18.73 -24.28
N GLY A 262 -9.28 -18.55 -25.16
CA GLY A 262 -8.30 -19.61 -25.41
C GLY A 262 -7.35 -19.86 -24.23
N GLN A 263 -6.37 -20.72 -24.48
CA GLN A 263 -5.50 -21.29 -23.47
C GLN A 263 -4.02 -21.02 -23.79
N HIS A 264 -3.25 -20.59 -22.79
CA HIS A 264 -1.79 -20.70 -22.78
C HIS A 264 -1.35 -22.15 -22.56
N LYS A 265 -0.12 -22.51 -22.93
CA LYS A 265 0.44 -23.84 -22.67
C LYS A 265 0.96 -23.95 -21.24
N GLY A 266 0.02 -23.96 -20.29
CA GLY A 266 0.29 -23.89 -18.85
C GLY A 266 -0.10 -22.54 -18.24
N PRO A 267 0.24 -22.30 -16.96
CA PRO A 267 -0.15 -21.12 -16.19
C PRO A 267 -0.09 -19.77 -16.91
N ILE A 268 -1.16 -18.99 -16.72
CA ILE A 268 -1.13 -17.53 -16.90
C ILE A 268 -0.54 -16.93 -15.60
N PHE A 269 0.39 -15.98 -15.73
CA PHE A 269 0.95 -15.25 -14.57
C PHE A 269 0.38 -13.84 -14.43
N ALA A 270 0.09 -13.16 -15.54
CA ALA A 270 -0.53 -11.85 -15.51
C ALA A 270 -1.57 -11.70 -16.61
N LEU A 271 -2.63 -10.93 -16.34
CA LEU A 271 -3.60 -10.49 -17.33
C LEU A 271 -4.04 -9.05 -17.07
N LYS A 272 -4.37 -8.29 -18.12
CA LYS A 272 -4.93 -6.94 -18.02
C LYS A 272 -5.86 -6.57 -19.17
N TRP A 273 -6.95 -5.89 -18.85
CA TRP A 273 -7.76 -5.16 -19.81
C TRP A 273 -6.99 -3.97 -20.41
N ASN A 274 -7.24 -3.68 -21.68
CA ASN A 274 -6.86 -2.39 -22.24
C ASN A 274 -7.83 -1.28 -21.80
N LYS A 275 -7.40 -0.02 -21.85
CA LYS A 275 -8.20 1.14 -21.38
C LYS A 275 -9.54 1.33 -22.11
N LYS A 276 -9.72 0.71 -23.28
CA LYS A 276 -10.98 0.70 -24.06
C LYS A 276 -11.91 -0.48 -23.72
N ALA A 277 -11.52 -1.37 -22.80
CA ALA A 277 -12.25 -2.59 -22.45
C ALA A 277 -12.60 -3.50 -23.64
N ASN A 278 -11.82 -3.43 -24.72
CA ASN A 278 -12.10 -4.17 -25.97
C ASN A 278 -11.10 -5.32 -26.24
N CYS A 279 -9.98 -5.34 -25.52
CA CYS A 279 -9.01 -6.42 -25.55
C CYS A 279 -8.49 -6.73 -24.16
N ILE A 280 -8.13 -8.00 -23.93
CA ILE A 280 -7.39 -8.48 -22.76
C ILE A 280 -6.00 -8.89 -23.25
N LEU A 281 -4.96 -8.59 -22.48
CA LEU A 281 -3.60 -9.08 -22.66
C LEU A 281 -3.30 -10.08 -21.55
N SER A 282 -2.70 -11.22 -21.87
CA SER A 282 -2.19 -12.18 -20.89
C SER A 282 -0.72 -12.54 -21.15
N ALA A 283 -0.02 -12.94 -20.11
CA ALA A 283 1.33 -13.49 -20.13
C ALA A 283 1.35 -14.86 -19.44
N GLY A 284 2.08 -15.82 -19.99
CA GLY A 284 2.11 -17.17 -19.48
C GLY A 284 3.52 -17.77 -19.34
N VAL A 285 3.57 -18.89 -18.62
CA VAL A 285 4.77 -19.72 -18.46
C VAL A 285 5.30 -20.25 -19.80
N ASP A 286 4.43 -20.32 -20.81
CA ASP A 286 4.74 -20.74 -22.18
C ASP A 286 5.61 -19.76 -22.98
N LYS A 287 6.15 -18.73 -22.31
CA LYS A 287 7.07 -17.72 -22.85
C LYS A 287 6.40 -16.76 -23.83
N THR A 288 5.07 -16.78 -23.90
CA THR A 288 4.31 -15.94 -24.82
C THR A 288 3.41 -14.96 -24.08
N THR A 289 3.04 -13.90 -24.80
CA THR A 289 1.89 -13.08 -24.43
C THR A 289 0.82 -13.18 -25.51
N ILE A 290 -0.46 -13.02 -25.16
CA ILE A 290 -1.58 -13.10 -26.09
C ILE A 290 -2.49 -11.89 -25.89
N ILE A 291 -2.85 -11.23 -27.00
CA ILE A 291 -3.97 -10.28 -27.02
C ILE A 291 -5.23 -11.03 -27.47
N TRP A 292 -6.26 -11.00 -26.63
CA TRP A 292 -7.60 -11.55 -26.87
C TRP A 292 -8.58 -10.44 -27.28
N ASP A 293 -9.54 -10.75 -28.14
CA ASP A 293 -10.71 -9.88 -28.34
C ASP A 293 -11.77 -10.21 -27.30
N ALA A 294 -12.15 -9.23 -26.49
CA ALA A 294 -13.10 -9.44 -25.41
C ALA A 294 -14.55 -9.68 -25.89
N HIS A 295 -14.87 -9.34 -27.15
CA HIS A 295 -16.21 -9.52 -27.70
C HIS A 295 -16.40 -10.88 -28.38
N THR A 296 -15.39 -11.36 -29.11
CA THR A 296 -15.47 -12.67 -29.80
C THR A 296 -14.95 -13.82 -28.94
N GLY A 297 -14.10 -13.52 -27.95
CA GLY A 297 -13.41 -14.50 -27.12
C GLY A 297 -12.13 -15.09 -27.76
N GLU A 298 -11.79 -14.68 -28.98
CA GLU A 298 -10.71 -15.28 -29.77
C GLU A 298 -9.34 -14.59 -29.53
N ALA A 299 -8.25 -15.34 -29.75
CA ALA A 299 -6.91 -14.78 -29.79
C ALA A 299 -6.73 -13.90 -31.04
N LYS A 300 -6.43 -12.61 -30.86
CA LYS A 300 -6.10 -11.69 -31.97
C LYS A 300 -4.67 -11.91 -32.45
N GLN A 301 -3.75 -12.09 -31.51
CA GLN A 301 -2.34 -12.33 -31.79
C GLN A 301 -1.61 -12.91 -30.56
N GLN A 302 -0.75 -13.90 -30.80
CA GLN A 302 0.24 -14.41 -29.84
C GLN A 302 1.63 -13.83 -30.20
N PHE A 303 2.41 -13.46 -29.18
CA PHE A 303 3.73 -12.85 -29.30
C PHE A 303 4.77 -13.74 -28.61
N PRO A 304 5.46 -14.63 -29.36
CA PRO A 304 6.43 -15.58 -28.83
C PRO A 304 7.85 -15.00 -28.85
N PHE A 305 8.06 -13.89 -28.13
CA PHE A 305 9.34 -13.16 -28.17
C PHE A 305 10.29 -13.51 -27.01
N HIS A 306 9.77 -13.86 -25.84
CA HIS A 306 10.60 -14.25 -24.71
C HIS A 306 11.17 -15.67 -24.88
N SER A 307 12.36 -15.87 -24.34
CA SER A 307 13.07 -17.15 -24.31
C SER A 307 12.84 -17.93 -23.01
N ALA A 308 12.19 -17.32 -22.02
CA ALA A 308 11.79 -17.89 -20.75
C ALA A 308 10.38 -17.37 -20.35
N PRO A 309 9.74 -17.89 -19.28
CA PRO A 309 8.40 -17.46 -18.84
C PRO A 309 8.17 -15.95 -18.82
N ALA A 310 7.02 -15.49 -19.33
CA ALA A 310 6.62 -14.08 -19.29
C ALA A 310 5.85 -13.81 -17.99
N LEU A 311 6.37 -12.92 -17.14
CA LEU A 311 5.93 -12.75 -15.75
C LEU A 311 4.84 -11.67 -15.60
N ASP A 312 5.07 -10.47 -16.14
CA ASP A 312 4.17 -9.33 -16.02
C ASP A 312 4.00 -8.59 -17.36
N VAL A 313 2.87 -7.90 -17.48
CA VAL A 313 2.45 -7.15 -18.66
C VAL A 313 1.81 -5.82 -18.29
N ASP A 314 2.04 -4.81 -19.12
CA ASP A 314 1.42 -3.50 -18.94
C ASP A 314 1.16 -2.77 -20.26
N TRP A 315 -0.06 -2.24 -20.40
CA TRP A 315 -0.49 -1.53 -21.61
C TRP A 315 0.04 -0.10 -21.65
N GLN A 316 0.84 0.24 -22.68
CA GLN A 316 1.23 1.62 -22.97
C GLN A 316 0.03 2.41 -23.53
N ASN A 317 -0.77 1.74 -24.36
CA ASN A 317 -2.00 2.24 -24.96
C ASN A 317 -2.85 1.06 -25.45
N ASN A 318 -3.98 1.30 -26.10
CA ASN A 318 -4.92 0.24 -26.48
C ASN A 318 -4.40 -0.81 -27.50
N THR A 319 -3.22 -0.62 -28.09
CA THR A 319 -2.63 -1.54 -29.08
C THR A 319 -1.15 -1.86 -28.84
N THR A 320 -0.48 -1.14 -27.94
CA THR A 320 0.96 -1.30 -27.63
C THR A 320 1.11 -1.57 -26.14
N PHE A 321 1.92 -2.56 -25.79
CA PHE A 321 2.16 -3.02 -24.42
C PHE A 321 3.64 -3.32 -24.19
N ALA A 322 4.03 -3.53 -22.95
CA ALA A 322 5.31 -4.14 -22.60
C ALA A 322 5.09 -5.48 -21.87
N SER A 323 6.01 -6.41 -22.03
CA SER A 323 6.11 -7.67 -21.29
C SER A 323 7.52 -7.87 -20.74
N CYS A 324 7.65 -8.48 -19.57
CA CYS A 324 8.93 -8.84 -18.96
C CYS A 324 8.99 -10.31 -18.56
N SER A 325 10.19 -10.82 -18.28
CA SER A 325 10.44 -12.25 -18.18
C SER A 325 11.65 -12.58 -17.29
N THR A 326 11.72 -13.85 -16.91
CA THR A 326 12.92 -14.48 -16.35
C THR A 326 14.12 -14.50 -17.32
N ASP A 327 13.93 -14.20 -18.61
CA ASP A 327 15.03 -14.00 -19.58
C ASP A 327 15.75 -12.65 -19.49
N MET A 328 15.51 -11.88 -18.42
CA MET A 328 16.10 -10.58 -18.13
C MET A 328 15.73 -9.46 -19.13
N CYS A 329 14.91 -9.75 -20.14
CA CYS A 329 14.54 -8.82 -21.19
C CYS A 329 13.14 -8.22 -20.96
N ILE A 330 12.93 -7.04 -21.53
CA ILE A 330 11.61 -6.40 -21.61
C ILE A 330 11.30 -6.13 -23.07
N HIS A 331 10.20 -6.67 -23.58
CA HIS A 331 9.75 -6.45 -24.96
C HIS A 331 8.59 -5.46 -24.99
N VAL A 332 8.72 -4.42 -25.81
CA VAL A 332 7.60 -3.53 -26.16
C VAL A 332 6.98 -4.04 -27.45
N CYS A 333 5.73 -4.44 -27.39
CA CYS A 333 5.00 -5.18 -28.40
C CYS A 333 3.81 -4.36 -28.92
N ARG A 334 3.38 -4.60 -30.16
CA ARG A 334 2.21 -3.93 -30.75
C ARG A 334 1.38 -4.89 -31.58
N LEU A 335 0.06 -4.81 -31.42
CA LEU A 335 -0.91 -5.56 -32.23
C LEU A 335 -0.69 -5.30 -33.73
N GLY A 336 -0.58 -6.38 -34.51
CA GLY A 336 -0.26 -6.35 -35.94
C GLY A 336 1.24 -6.32 -36.27
N CYS A 337 2.14 -6.35 -35.27
CA CYS A 337 3.58 -6.48 -35.47
C CYS A 337 4.06 -7.89 -35.07
N ASP A 338 4.79 -8.56 -35.96
CA ASP A 338 5.34 -9.91 -35.84
C ASP A 338 6.70 -9.97 -35.11
N ARG A 339 7.20 -8.81 -34.68
CA ARG A 339 8.45 -8.60 -33.94
C ARG A 339 8.26 -7.51 -32.88
N PRO A 340 9.05 -7.49 -31.80
CA PRO A 340 8.98 -6.41 -30.82
C PRO A 340 9.28 -5.05 -31.49
N VAL A 341 8.53 -4.03 -31.09
CA VAL A 341 8.76 -2.62 -31.46
C VAL A 341 10.08 -2.14 -30.86
N LYS A 342 10.41 -2.62 -29.66
CA LYS A 342 11.68 -2.38 -28.97
C LYS A 342 11.95 -3.50 -27.97
N THR A 343 13.21 -3.79 -27.73
CA THR A 343 13.65 -4.65 -26.62
C THR A 343 14.57 -3.83 -25.73
N PHE A 344 14.26 -3.76 -24.43
CA PHE A 344 15.17 -3.22 -23.42
C PHE A 344 15.95 -4.37 -22.79
N GLN A 345 17.24 -4.16 -22.59
CA GLN A 345 18.18 -5.10 -21.95
C GLN A 345 19.06 -4.30 -20.99
N GLY A 346 19.48 -4.93 -19.89
CA GLY A 346 20.33 -4.30 -18.88
C GLY A 346 20.05 -4.76 -17.46
N HIS A 347 18.91 -5.42 -17.21
CA HIS A 347 18.75 -6.25 -16.01
C HIS A 347 19.66 -7.49 -16.12
N THR A 348 20.11 -8.00 -14.97
CA THR A 348 21.01 -9.16 -14.87
C THR A 348 20.39 -10.34 -14.13
N ASN A 349 19.10 -10.28 -13.84
CA ASN A 349 18.31 -11.37 -13.27
C ASN A 349 16.83 -11.23 -13.68
N GLU A 350 15.96 -12.10 -13.19
CA GLU A 350 14.52 -12.14 -13.51
C GLU A 350 13.85 -10.77 -13.31
N VAL A 351 13.02 -10.33 -14.27
CA VAL A 351 12.31 -9.04 -14.20
C VAL A 351 10.88 -9.27 -13.74
N ASN A 352 10.61 -8.96 -12.48
CA ASN A 352 9.37 -9.34 -11.78
C ASN A 352 8.16 -8.49 -12.18
N ALA A 353 8.35 -7.18 -12.34
CA ALA A 353 7.26 -6.27 -12.66
C ALA A 353 7.71 -5.12 -13.56
N ILE A 354 6.79 -4.66 -14.40
CA ILE A 354 6.91 -3.52 -15.29
C ILE A 354 5.65 -2.65 -15.26
N LYS A 355 5.79 -1.33 -15.22
CA LYS A 355 4.63 -0.41 -15.28
C LYS A 355 4.95 0.84 -16.10
N TRP A 356 4.10 1.16 -17.07
CA TRP A 356 4.14 2.44 -17.76
C TRP A 356 3.71 3.56 -16.82
N ASP A 357 4.33 4.73 -16.97
CA ASP A 357 3.87 5.94 -16.29
C ASP A 357 2.49 6.38 -16.85
N PRO A 358 1.73 7.24 -16.15
CA PRO A 358 0.41 7.67 -16.59
C PRO A 358 0.36 8.35 -17.97
N SER A 359 1.48 8.89 -18.46
CA SER A 359 1.60 9.46 -19.82
C SER A 359 2.00 8.44 -20.90
N GLY A 360 2.46 7.25 -20.52
CA GLY A 360 2.95 6.20 -21.42
C GLY A 360 4.29 6.53 -22.10
N MET A 361 5.07 7.46 -21.53
CA MET A 361 6.36 7.92 -22.08
C MET A 361 7.57 7.22 -21.45
N LEU A 362 7.44 6.79 -20.19
CA LEU A 362 8.43 6.07 -19.40
C LEU A 362 7.88 4.71 -18.98
N LEU A 363 8.73 3.70 -19.00
CA LEU A 363 8.46 2.38 -18.45
C LEU A 363 9.38 2.18 -17.25
N ALA A 364 8.83 1.83 -16.09
CA ALA A 364 9.61 1.37 -14.94
C ALA A 364 9.67 -0.17 -14.93
N SER A 365 10.78 -0.72 -14.46
CA SER A 365 10.94 -2.16 -14.22
C SER A 365 11.70 -2.43 -12.92
N CYS A 366 11.45 -3.58 -12.29
CA CYS A 366 12.21 -4.06 -11.15
C CYS A 366 12.53 -5.56 -11.28
N SER A 367 13.58 -5.99 -10.58
CA SER A 367 14.19 -7.32 -10.79
C SER A 367 14.79 -7.89 -9.51
N ASP A 368 15.02 -9.20 -9.53
CA ASP A 368 15.86 -9.92 -8.57
C ASP A 368 17.34 -9.48 -8.58
N ASP A 369 17.77 -8.69 -9.57
CA ASP A 369 19.09 -8.03 -9.56
C ASP A 369 19.18 -6.83 -8.58
N MET A 370 18.13 -6.61 -7.79
CA MET A 370 18.03 -5.57 -6.76
C MET A 370 18.00 -4.13 -7.32
N THR A 371 17.88 -3.97 -8.66
CA THR A 371 17.80 -2.67 -9.32
C THR A 371 16.38 -2.33 -9.79
N LEU A 372 16.09 -1.03 -9.79
CA LEU A 372 14.93 -0.45 -10.46
C LEU A 372 15.45 0.34 -11.66
N LYS A 373 14.93 0.04 -12.85
CA LYS A 373 15.35 0.72 -14.09
C LYS A 373 14.19 1.49 -14.71
N ILE A 374 14.51 2.65 -15.26
CA ILE A 374 13.56 3.51 -15.97
C ILE A 374 13.96 3.56 -17.43
N TRP A 375 13.02 3.32 -18.33
CA TRP A 375 13.26 3.22 -19.76
C TRP A 375 12.46 4.26 -20.54
N SER A 376 12.98 4.69 -21.68
CA SER A 376 12.23 5.52 -22.64
C SER A 376 12.39 4.95 -24.04
N MET A 377 11.31 4.97 -24.82
CA MET A 377 11.34 4.51 -26.22
C MET A 377 12.35 5.28 -27.10
N LYS A 378 12.83 6.45 -26.65
CA LYS A 378 13.76 7.33 -27.35
C LYS A 378 15.22 6.85 -27.37
N GLN A 379 15.61 5.92 -26.48
CA GLN A 379 16.99 5.46 -26.31
C GLN A 379 17.02 3.97 -25.95
N ASP A 380 18.18 3.31 -26.11
CA ASP A 380 18.32 1.87 -25.82
C ASP A 380 18.75 1.59 -24.38
N SER A 381 19.65 2.41 -23.83
CA SER A 381 20.03 2.34 -22.41
C SER A 381 18.91 2.85 -21.51
N CYS A 382 18.82 2.34 -20.28
CA CYS A 382 17.97 2.92 -19.25
C CYS A 382 18.29 4.41 -19.04
N VAL A 383 17.26 5.19 -18.75
CA VAL A 383 17.33 6.61 -18.38
C VAL A 383 17.86 6.74 -16.95
N HIS A 384 17.40 5.86 -16.06
CA HIS A 384 17.92 5.70 -14.70
C HIS A 384 18.16 4.23 -14.41
N ASP A 385 19.26 3.97 -13.72
CA ASP A 385 19.60 2.68 -13.13
C ASP A 385 19.78 2.92 -11.62
N LEU A 386 18.81 2.47 -10.83
CA LEU A 386 18.72 2.77 -9.42
C LEU A 386 19.01 1.50 -8.62
N GLN A 387 20.09 1.49 -7.85
CA GLN A 387 20.33 0.47 -6.82
C GLN A 387 19.29 0.69 -5.70
N ALA A 388 18.10 0.16 -5.92
CA ALA A 388 16.92 0.56 -5.19
C ALA A 388 16.81 -0.16 -3.85
N HIS A 389 17.19 -1.43 -3.78
CA HIS A 389 17.08 -2.26 -2.58
C HIS A 389 18.35 -3.08 -2.33
N SER A 390 18.38 -3.74 -1.17
CA SER A 390 19.47 -4.63 -0.72
C SER A 390 19.20 -6.11 -1.00
N LYS A 391 18.01 -6.41 -1.53
CA LYS A 391 17.55 -7.72 -1.98
C LYS A 391 16.58 -7.56 -3.16
N GLU A 392 16.02 -8.66 -3.63
CA GLU A 392 15.09 -8.79 -4.75
C GLU A 392 13.91 -7.80 -4.67
N ILE A 393 13.48 -7.22 -5.80
CA ILE A 393 12.38 -6.24 -5.85
C ILE A 393 11.18 -6.85 -6.57
N TYR A 394 10.09 -7.07 -5.84
CA TYR A 394 8.92 -7.80 -6.34
C TYR A 394 7.86 -6.92 -7.00
N THR A 395 7.73 -5.66 -6.58
CA THR A 395 6.63 -4.82 -7.06
C THR A 395 7.01 -3.36 -7.20
N ILE A 396 6.40 -2.72 -8.20
CA ILE A 396 6.49 -1.30 -8.48
C ILE A 396 5.12 -0.75 -8.88
N LYS A 397 4.82 0.49 -8.50
CA LYS A 397 3.63 1.23 -8.94
C LYS A 397 3.97 2.70 -9.12
N TRP A 398 3.50 3.32 -10.20
CA TRP A 398 3.47 4.78 -10.32
C TRP A 398 2.32 5.35 -9.50
N SER A 399 2.50 6.54 -8.95
CA SER A 399 1.40 7.31 -8.35
C SER A 399 0.44 7.82 -9.42
N PRO A 400 -0.87 7.94 -9.15
CA PRO A 400 -1.85 8.49 -10.08
C PRO A 400 -1.78 10.04 -10.13
N THR A 401 -0.58 10.60 -10.23
CA THR A 401 -0.30 12.04 -10.21
C THR A 401 0.47 12.48 -11.46
N GLY A 402 0.45 13.80 -11.73
CA GLY A 402 1.11 14.39 -12.90
C GLY A 402 0.22 14.46 -14.16
N PRO A 403 0.78 14.95 -15.28
CA PRO A 403 0.00 15.27 -16.48
C PRO A 403 -0.82 14.08 -17.00
N GLY A 404 -2.13 14.29 -17.18
CA GLY A 404 -3.05 13.26 -17.67
C GLY A 404 -3.80 12.48 -16.58
N THR A 405 -3.55 12.74 -15.30
CA THR A 405 -4.32 12.16 -14.17
C THR A 405 -5.28 13.19 -13.54
N ASN A 406 -6.03 12.75 -12.53
CA ASN A 406 -6.91 13.61 -11.73
C ASN A 406 -6.13 14.58 -10.81
N SER A 407 -4.83 14.37 -10.64
CA SER A 407 -3.93 15.18 -9.79
C SER A 407 -2.77 15.79 -10.63
N PRO A 408 -3.06 16.64 -11.64
CA PRO A 408 -2.11 17.00 -12.69
C PRO A 408 -0.94 17.89 -12.23
N ASN A 409 -1.10 18.60 -11.11
CA ASN A 409 -0.08 19.49 -10.54
C ASN A 409 0.75 18.83 -9.42
N SER A 410 0.43 17.59 -9.04
CA SER A 410 1.19 16.84 -8.04
C SER A 410 2.35 16.12 -8.73
N ASN A 411 3.53 16.12 -8.10
CA ASN A 411 4.68 15.39 -8.65
C ASN A 411 4.35 13.91 -8.86
N ILE A 412 4.87 13.35 -9.95
CA ILE A 412 4.85 11.92 -10.18
C ILE A 412 5.87 11.23 -9.27
N MET A 413 5.48 10.11 -8.68
CA MET A 413 6.31 9.27 -7.82
C MET A 413 6.23 7.83 -8.28
N LEU A 414 7.28 7.07 -7.98
CA LEU A 414 7.31 5.62 -8.15
C LEU A 414 7.52 4.97 -6.78
N ALA A 415 6.69 4.00 -6.43
CA ALA A 415 6.90 3.13 -5.28
C ALA A 415 7.61 1.85 -5.71
N SER A 416 8.52 1.35 -4.88
CA SER A 416 9.15 0.02 -5.02
C SER A 416 9.14 -0.71 -3.67
N ALA A 417 9.02 -2.04 -3.70
CA ALA A 417 9.04 -2.86 -2.49
C ALA A 417 9.73 -4.22 -2.71
N SER A 418 10.33 -4.76 -1.66
CA SER A 418 11.39 -5.78 -1.75
C SER A 418 11.31 -6.88 -0.69
N PHE A 419 12.01 -7.98 -0.98
CA PHE A 419 12.38 -9.04 -0.04
C PHE A 419 13.30 -8.57 1.12
N ASP A 420 13.81 -7.33 1.07
CA ASP A 420 14.49 -6.68 2.20
C ASP A 420 13.56 -6.02 3.23
N SER A 421 12.26 -6.29 3.14
CA SER A 421 11.20 -5.75 4.02
C SER A 421 11.02 -4.23 3.95
N THR A 422 11.71 -3.52 3.03
CA THR A 422 11.54 -2.06 2.87
C THR A 422 10.65 -1.69 1.69
N VAL A 423 10.01 -0.53 1.81
CA VAL A 423 9.30 0.15 0.72
C VAL A 423 9.97 1.50 0.48
N ARG A 424 10.15 1.89 -0.77
CA ARG A 424 10.77 3.18 -1.14
C ARG A 424 9.90 3.98 -2.09
N LEU A 425 9.92 5.29 -1.92
CA LEU A 425 9.28 6.27 -2.80
C LEU A 425 10.35 7.06 -3.55
N TRP A 426 10.18 7.22 -4.85
CA TRP A 426 11.18 7.80 -5.75
C TRP A 426 10.63 8.99 -6.53
N ASP A 427 11.43 10.06 -6.62
CA ASP A 427 11.28 11.13 -7.60
C ASP A 427 12.06 10.67 -8.84
N VAL A 428 11.34 10.23 -9.87
CA VAL A 428 11.96 9.63 -11.07
C VAL A 428 12.57 10.68 -11.98
N GLU A 429 12.05 11.91 -12.03
CA GLU A 429 12.66 12.99 -12.84
C GLU A 429 14.06 13.36 -12.33
N ARG A 430 14.27 13.26 -11.02
CA ARG A 430 15.56 13.52 -10.37
C ARG A 430 16.39 12.26 -10.14
N GLY A 431 15.80 11.07 -10.24
CA GLY A 431 16.45 9.79 -9.95
C GLY A 431 16.82 9.62 -8.48
N VAL A 432 16.03 10.17 -7.54
CA VAL A 432 16.35 10.14 -6.09
C VAL A 432 15.27 9.45 -5.26
N CYS A 433 15.69 8.75 -4.21
CA CYS A 433 14.80 8.23 -3.18
C CYS A 433 14.30 9.40 -2.30
N ILE A 434 12.99 9.59 -2.23
CA ILE A 434 12.32 10.57 -1.37
C ILE A 434 12.22 10.03 0.06
N HIS A 435 11.70 8.80 0.19
CA HIS A 435 11.43 8.16 1.49
C HIS A 435 11.80 6.67 1.46
N THR A 436 12.31 6.17 2.57
CA THR A 436 12.51 4.73 2.83
C THR A 436 11.71 4.34 4.06
N LEU A 437 10.80 3.38 3.89
CA LEU A 437 9.74 3.01 4.84
C LEU A 437 10.08 1.62 5.38
N THR A 438 10.34 1.52 6.68
CA THR A 438 11.04 0.36 7.29
C THR A 438 10.32 -0.24 8.49
N LYS A 439 8.99 -0.13 8.56
CA LYS A 439 8.20 -0.72 9.68
C LYS A 439 7.96 -2.22 9.49
N HIS A 440 7.88 -2.67 8.24
CA HIS A 440 7.68 -4.09 7.92
C HIS A 440 8.89 -4.93 8.35
N GLN A 441 8.61 -6.17 8.76
CA GLN A 441 9.62 -7.10 9.29
C GLN A 441 9.97 -8.22 8.30
N GLU A 442 9.05 -8.53 7.39
CA GLU A 442 9.14 -9.60 6.38
C GLU A 442 8.95 -9.03 4.97
N PRO A 443 9.23 -9.82 3.90
CA PRO A 443 9.07 -9.39 2.51
C PRO A 443 7.76 -8.70 2.20
N VAL A 444 7.84 -7.60 1.43
CA VAL A 444 6.70 -6.80 1.00
C VAL A 444 6.34 -7.18 -0.44
N TYR A 445 5.21 -7.85 -0.63
CA TYR A 445 4.79 -8.37 -1.94
C TYR A 445 3.98 -7.38 -2.76
N SER A 446 3.25 -6.46 -2.11
CA SER A 446 2.37 -5.53 -2.81
C SER A 446 2.37 -4.13 -2.21
N VAL A 447 2.29 -3.15 -3.12
CA VAL A 447 2.04 -1.75 -2.82
C VAL A 447 0.95 -1.20 -3.73
N ALA A 448 0.18 -0.22 -3.24
CA ALA A 448 -0.82 0.49 -4.03
C ALA A 448 -1.00 1.93 -3.53
N PHE A 449 -0.96 2.91 -4.44
CA PHE A 449 -1.30 4.30 -4.12
C PHE A 449 -2.81 4.48 -3.97
N SER A 450 -3.23 5.39 -3.09
CA SER A 450 -4.59 5.91 -3.07
C SER A 450 -4.92 6.61 -4.40
N PRO A 451 -6.20 6.72 -4.82
CA PRO A 451 -6.58 7.35 -6.08
C PRO A 451 -6.12 8.82 -6.25
N ASP A 452 -5.85 9.53 -5.16
CA ASP A 452 -5.33 10.91 -5.15
C ASP A 452 -3.79 10.98 -5.09
N GLY A 453 -3.11 9.87 -4.81
CA GLY A 453 -1.65 9.75 -4.67
C GLY A 453 -1.07 10.21 -3.32
N LYS A 454 -1.90 10.65 -2.35
CA LYS A 454 -1.44 11.11 -1.03
C LYS A 454 -1.00 9.99 -0.09
N TYR A 455 -1.49 8.78 -0.32
CA TYR A 455 -1.23 7.64 0.53
C TYR A 455 -0.72 6.45 -0.27
N LEU A 456 0.12 5.64 0.36
CA LEU A 456 0.57 4.35 -0.14
C LEU A 456 0.14 3.28 0.85
N ALA A 457 -0.54 2.23 0.38
CA ALA A 457 -0.70 0.99 1.12
C ALA A 457 0.44 0.04 0.78
N SER A 458 0.96 -0.69 1.76
CA SER A 458 1.88 -1.83 1.57
C SER A 458 1.43 -3.05 2.36
N GLY A 459 1.58 -4.23 1.77
CA GLY A 459 1.27 -5.53 2.39
C GLY A 459 2.49 -6.44 2.44
N SER A 460 2.72 -7.04 3.61
CA SER A 460 3.88 -7.90 3.89
C SER A 460 3.48 -9.26 4.47
N PHE A 461 4.39 -10.23 4.34
CA PHE A 461 4.29 -11.51 5.03
C PHE A 461 4.43 -11.43 6.56
N ASP A 462 4.77 -10.26 7.12
CA ASP A 462 4.72 -9.98 8.55
C ASP A 462 3.28 -9.89 9.08
N LYS A 463 2.31 -10.07 8.19
CA LYS A 463 0.85 -10.07 8.39
C LYS A 463 0.26 -8.67 8.56
N CYS A 464 1.04 -7.62 8.29
CA CYS A 464 0.59 -6.25 8.38
C CYS A 464 0.21 -5.66 7.01
N VAL A 465 -0.80 -4.80 7.05
CA VAL A 465 -1.02 -3.74 6.06
C VAL A 465 -0.63 -2.42 6.71
N HIS A 466 0.21 -1.64 6.03
CA HIS A 466 0.65 -0.32 6.48
C HIS A 466 0.22 0.75 5.47
N ILE A 467 -0.31 1.87 5.98
CA ILE A 467 -0.69 3.03 5.18
C ILE A 467 0.26 4.19 5.52
N TRP A 468 0.91 4.72 4.49
CA TRP A 468 1.95 5.74 4.59
C TRP A 468 1.49 7.03 3.93
N ASN A 469 1.80 8.18 4.52
CA ASN A 469 1.65 9.47 3.86
C ASN A 469 2.82 9.67 2.88
N THR A 470 2.53 9.89 1.60
CA THR A 470 3.56 9.91 0.54
C THR A 470 4.41 11.18 0.56
N MET A 471 3.91 12.27 1.16
CA MET A 471 4.63 13.53 1.28
C MET A 471 5.65 13.51 2.43
N SER A 472 5.26 12.97 3.60
CA SER A 472 6.07 12.97 4.82
C SER A 472 6.82 11.67 5.10
N GLY A 473 6.43 10.56 4.47
CA GLY A 473 6.96 9.23 4.75
C GLY A 473 6.48 8.63 6.08
N SER A 474 5.60 9.31 6.82
CA SER A 474 5.10 8.81 8.10
C SER A 474 4.08 7.68 7.92
N LEU A 475 4.14 6.67 8.79
CA LEU A 475 3.06 5.71 8.97
C LEU A 475 1.82 6.44 9.52
N VAL A 476 0.64 6.18 8.95
CA VAL A 476 -0.63 6.83 9.31
C VAL A 476 -1.65 5.82 9.82
N HIS A 477 -1.67 4.62 9.27
CA HIS A 477 -2.45 3.50 9.81
C HIS A 477 -1.70 2.18 9.70
N SER A 478 -1.97 1.26 10.62
CA SER A 478 -1.46 -0.11 10.64
C SER A 478 -2.58 -1.09 10.99
N TYR A 479 -2.67 -2.20 10.26
CA TYR A 479 -3.56 -3.31 10.58
C TYR A 479 -2.79 -4.63 10.54
N ARG A 480 -3.02 -5.51 11.51
CA ARG A 480 -2.41 -6.85 11.58
C ARG A 480 -3.48 -7.93 11.39
N GLY A 481 -3.37 -8.70 10.31
CA GLY A 481 -4.19 -9.89 10.02
C GLY A 481 -3.59 -11.17 10.61
N THR A 482 -4.14 -12.34 10.25
CA THR A 482 -3.64 -13.65 10.71
C THR A 482 -2.79 -14.41 9.69
N GLY A 483 -2.85 -14.05 8.40
CA GLY A 483 -2.03 -14.59 7.30
C GLY A 483 -1.04 -13.55 6.73
N GLY A 484 -0.04 -14.01 5.98
CA GLY A 484 0.88 -13.12 5.25
C GLY A 484 0.18 -12.47 4.06
N ILE A 485 0.41 -11.19 3.80
CA ILE A 485 -0.33 -10.43 2.78
C ILE A 485 0.32 -10.59 1.40
N PHE A 486 -0.46 -10.97 0.40
CA PHE A 486 -0.02 -11.08 -0.99
C PHE A 486 -0.30 -9.79 -1.79
N GLU A 487 -1.54 -9.32 -1.82
CA GLU A 487 -1.94 -8.10 -2.55
C GLU A 487 -2.67 -7.10 -1.65
N VAL A 488 -2.44 -5.80 -1.90
CA VAL A 488 -3.23 -4.68 -1.36
C VAL A 488 -3.74 -3.80 -2.50
N CYS A 489 -4.99 -3.34 -2.40
CA CYS A 489 -5.62 -2.47 -3.41
C CYS A 489 -6.57 -1.45 -2.79
N TRP A 490 -6.74 -0.28 -3.41
CA TRP A 490 -7.70 0.74 -2.97
C TRP A 490 -9.00 0.67 -3.76
N ASN A 491 -10.11 1.03 -3.13
CA ASN A 491 -11.36 1.30 -3.85
C ASN A 491 -11.32 2.65 -4.58
N GLY A 492 -12.27 2.88 -5.50
CA GLY A 492 -12.29 4.07 -6.35
C GLY A 492 -12.39 5.42 -5.61
N THR A 493 -12.92 5.42 -4.39
CA THR A 493 -13.01 6.60 -3.50
C THR A 493 -11.76 6.83 -2.65
N GLY A 494 -10.88 5.85 -2.48
CA GLY A 494 -9.70 5.95 -1.62
C GLY A 494 -9.99 5.88 -0.12
N ASP A 495 -11.13 5.29 0.26
CA ASP A 495 -11.57 5.16 1.66
C ASP A 495 -11.63 3.71 2.16
N LYS A 496 -11.28 2.72 1.33
CA LYS A 496 -11.18 1.31 1.70
C LYS A 496 -9.97 0.66 1.03
N VAL A 497 -9.34 -0.26 1.73
CA VAL A 497 -8.22 -1.07 1.25
C VAL A 497 -8.63 -2.55 1.28
N GLY A 498 -8.50 -3.24 0.16
CA GLY A 498 -8.62 -4.69 0.10
C GLY A 498 -7.26 -5.32 0.41
N ALA A 499 -7.24 -6.48 1.05
CA ALA A 499 -6.02 -7.24 1.28
C ALA A 499 -6.26 -8.75 1.07
N SER A 500 -5.43 -9.37 0.23
CA SER A 500 -5.42 -10.83 0.01
C SER A 500 -4.27 -11.47 0.81
N ALA A 501 -4.41 -12.73 1.23
CA ALA A 501 -3.53 -13.31 2.22
C ALA A 501 -3.37 -14.84 2.16
N SER A 502 -2.35 -15.35 2.85
CA SER A 502 -1.94 -16.75 2.90
C SER A 502 -2.75 -17.66 3.83
N ASP A 503 -3.66 -17.12 4.64
CA ASP A 503 -4.75 -17.91 5.20
C ASP A 503 -6.02 -17.61 4.39
N GLY A 504 -6.89 -18.59 4.15
CA GLY A 504 -8.08 -18.46 3.27
C GLY A 504 -9.15 -17.45 3.72
N SER A 505 -8.82 -16.61 4.70
CA SER A 505 -9.48 -15.33 4.92
C SER A 505 -9.14 -14.38 3.78
N GLY A 506 -10.11 -14.03 2.93
CA GLY A 506 -10.05 -12.73 2.28
C GLY A 506 -10.15 -11.64 3.36
N TYR A 507 -9.42 -10.53 3.23
CA TYR A 507 -9.53 -9.42 4.16
C TYR A 507 -10.06 -8.17 3.45
N SER A 508 -11.02 -7.50 4.08
CA SER A 508 -11.44 -6.14 3.76
C SER A 508 -11.02 -5.22 4.91
N VAL A 509 -10.24 -4.19 4.59
CA VAL A 509 -9.78 -3.17 5.54
C VAL A 509 -10.54 -1.89 5.22
N ASN A 510 -11.61 -1.62 5.97
CA ASN A 510 -12.38 -0.38 5.81
C ASN A 510 -11.60 0.77 6.47
N LEU A 511 -11.33 1.82 5.70
CA LEU A 511 -10.37 2.87 6.04
C LEU A 511 -10.98 4.27 5.93
N SER A 512 -12.26 4.41 6.27
CA SER A 512 -13.05 5.67 6.41
C SER A 512 -12.24 6.97 6.32
N THR A 513 -11.87 7.31 5.07
CA THR A 513 -11.02 8.40 4.59
C THR A 513 -9.88 8.89 5.52
N LEU A 514 -8.63 8.75 5.04
CA LEU A 514 -7.47 9.49 5.56
C LEU A 514 -7.53 11.02 5.33
N ASP A 515 -8.63 11.51 4.78
CA ASP A 515 -9.07 12.89 4.89
C ASP A 515 -10.54 12.82 5.30
N ARG A 516 -10.86 12.99 6.60
CA ARG A 516 -12.26 13.01 7.10
C ARG A 516 -13.09 14.22 6.60
N VAL A 517 -12.76 14.73 5.40
CA VAL A 517 -13.46 15.73 4.60
C VAL A 517 -14.81 15.15 4.15
N THR A 518 -15.75 15.08 5.09
CA THR A 518 -17.15 14.80 4.79
C THR A 518 -17.72 15.83 3.80
N PRO A 519 -18.81 15.52 3.07
CA PRO A 519 -19.51 16.51 2.24
C PRO A 519 -19.90 17.80 3.00
N LEU A 520 -20.08 17.70 4.32
CA LEU A 520 -20.33 18.82 5.20
C LEU A 520 -19.14 19.80 5.26
N HIS A 521 -17.89 19.32 5.24
CA HIS A 521 -16.71 20.19 5.14
C HIS A 521 -16.70 21.01 3.86
N GLY A 522 -17.01 20.38 2.72
CA GLY A 522 -17.08 21.05 1.41
C GLY A 522 -18.21 22.09 1.37
N ALA A 523 -19.41 21.71 1.84
CA ALA A 523 -20.55 22.62 1.93
C ALA A 523 -20.29 23.81 2.85
N CYS A 524 -19.65 23.60 4.01
CA CYS A 524 -19.31 24.65 4.96
C CYS A 524 -18.16 25.54 4.48
N LEU A 525 -17.19 25.01 3.73
CA LEU A 525 -16.12 25.78 3.10
C LEU A 525 -16.65 26.68 1.96
N GLN A 526 -17.55 26.18 1.12
CA GLN A 526 -18.10 26.93 -0.02
C GLN A 526 -19.37 27.75 0.31
N GLY A 527 -19.83 27.72 1.57
CA GLY A 527 -21.01 28.49 1.99
C GLY A 527 -22.35 27.92 1.51
N HIS A 528 -22.40 26.65 1.11
CA HIS A 528 -23.60 25.97 0.62
C HIS A 528 -24.54 25.59 1.79
N VAL A 529 -25.15 26.59 2.43
CA VAL A 529 -25.96 26.44 3.66
C VAL A 529 -27.07 25.40 3.53
N LEU A 530 -27.76 25.34 2.39
CA LEU A 530 -28.85 24.37 2.17
C LEU A 530 -28.33 22.93 2.09
N CYS A 531 -27.18 22.70 1.43
CA CYS A 531 -26.53 21.40 1.40
C CYS A 531 -26.04 21.00 2.80
N ALA A 532 -25.37 21.93 3.51
CA ALA A 532 -24.92 21.69 4.88
C ALA A 532 -26.09 21.34 5.82
N LYS A 533 -27.22 22.07 5.71
CA LYS A 533 -28.43 21.81 6.48
C LYS A 533 -28.99 20.42 6.19
N HIS A 534 -29.16 20.07 4.91
CA HIS A 534 -29.68 18.77 4.51
C HIS A 534 -28.78 17.61 4.97
N LEU A 535 -27.46 17.78 4.93
CA LEU A 535 -26.51 16.80 5.44
C LEU A 535 -26.64 16.59 6.96
N ILE A 536 -26.77 17.68 7.74
CA ILE A 536 -26.96 17.61 9.20
C ILE A 536 -28.31 16.96 9.54
N GLU A 537 -29.38 17.30 8.81
CA GLU A 537 -30.72 16.68 8.97
C GLU A 537 -30.70 15.17 8.68
N ASN A 538 -29.79 14.69 7.84
CA ASN A 538 -29.55 13.26 7.58
C ASN A 538 -28.44 12.65 8.48
N GLY A 539 -28.08 13.29 9.58
CA GLY A 539 -27.19 12.73 10.61
C GLY A 539 -25.69 12.96 10.40
N ALA A 540 -25.27 13.88 9.52
CA ALA A 540 -23.86 14.23 9.38
C ALA A 540 -23.27 14.79 10.68
N ASN A 541 -22.16 14.22 11.16
CA ASN A 541 -21.45 14.68 12.35
C ASN A 541 -20.84 16.07 12.11
N VAL A 542 -21.23 17.07 12.92
CA VAL A 542 -20.77 18.46 12.84
C VAL A 542 -19.35 18.69 13.38
N ASN A 543 -18.84 17.78 14.22
CA ASN A 543 -17.53 17.86 14.91
C ASN A 543 -16.48 16.93 14.31
N VAL A 544 -16.76 16.29 13.18
CA VAL A 544 -15.77 15.48 12.47
C VAL A 544 -14.60 16.37 12.01
N ALA A 545 -13.39 16.12 12.49
CA ALA A 545 -12.18 16.83 12.07
C ALA A 545 -11.42 16.03 11.00
N THR A 546 -10.88 16.70 9.97
CA THR A 546 -9.95 16.17 8.95
C THR A 546 -8.61 15.69 9.56
N VAL A 547 -7.71 15.10 8.76
CA VAL A 547 -6.35 14.76 9.23
C VAL A 547 -5.49 16.00 9.50
N ASP A 548 -5.78 17.12 8.83
CA ASP A 548 -5.28 18.47 9.18
C ASP A 548 -6.01 19.09 10.39
N TRP A 549 -6.84 18.32 11.11
CA TRP A 549 -7.67 18.70 12.27
C TRP A 549 -8.69 19.83 12.01
N ASN A 550 -8.91 20.23 10.75
CA ASN A 550 -9.95 21.17 10.37
C ASN A 550 -11.34 20.52 10.54
N THR A 551 -12.28 21.19 11.22
CA THR A 551 -13.70 20.81 11.31
C THR A 551 -14.56 21.57 10.27
N PRO A 552 -15.84 21.21 10.05
CA PRO A 552 -16.74 22.02 9.22
C PRO A 552 -16.88 23.45 9.75
N LEU A 553 -16.83 23.63 11.08
CA LEU A 553 -16.88 24.94 11.72
C LEU A 553 -15.59 25.75 11.44
N PHE A 554 -14.43 25.11 11.52
CA PHE A 554 -13.16 25.72 11.13
C PHE A 554 -13.19 26.20 9.67
N ASN A 555 -13.63 25.35 8.74
CA ASN A 555 -13.74 25.69 7.32
C ASN A 555 -14.72 26.84 7.06
N ALA A 556 -15.86 26.85 7.74
CA ALA A 556 -16.84 27.94 7.64
C ALA A 556 -16.26 29.27 8.16
N CYS A 557 -15.49 29.23 9.26
CA CYS A 557 -14.82 30.40 9.82
C CYS A 557 -13.70 30.94 8.91
N SER A 558 -12.91 30.08 8.26
CA SER A 558 -11.85 30.51 7.31
C SER A 558 -12.40 31.34 6.15
N ARG A 559 -13.57 30.95 5.64
CA ARG A 559 -14.22 31.61 4.50
C ARG A 559 -15.26 32.67 4.89
N GLY A 560 -15.49 32.92 6.18
CA GLY A 560 -16.45 33.92 6.65
C GLY A 560 -17.91 33.53 6.41
N ASN A 561 -18.21 32.24 6.30
CA ASN A 561 -19.54 31.73 5.98
C ASN A 561 -20.46 31.76 7.22
N THR A 562 -20.81 32.97 7.70
CA THR A 562 -21.59 33.24 8.91
C THR A 562 -22.86 32.38 9.04
N ALA A 563 -23.57 32.13 7.93
CA ALA A 563 -24.75 31.27 7.92
C ALA A 563 -24.44 29.78 8.18
N CYS A 564 -23.32 29.26 7.65
CA CYS A 564 -22.83 27.92 7.97
C CYS A 564 -22.31 27.84 9.41
N VAL A 565 -21.59 28.87 9.89
CA VAL A 565 -21.14 28.96 11.30
C VAL A 565 -22.32 28.90 12.26
N ASN A 566 -23.36 29.71 12.03
CA ASN A 566 -24.56 29.71 12.87
C ASN A 566 -25.32 28.36 12.80
N LEU A 567 -25.47 27.78 11.61
CA LEU A 567 -26.10 26.47 11.44
C LEU A 567 -25.38 25.36 12.21
N LEU A 568 -24.05 25.32 12.14
CA LEU A 568 -23.22 24.34 12.83
C LEU A 568 -23.31 24.51 14.36
N LEU A 569 -23.15 25.73 14.87
CA LEU A 569 -23.23 26.02 16.32
C LEU A 569 -24.61 25.68 16.90
N GLN A 570 -25.69 25.97 16.16
CA GLN A 570 -27.06 25.56 16.54
C GLN A 570 -27.23 24.02 16.61
N ASN A 571 -26.46 23.27 15.83
CA ASN A 571 -26.45 21.81 15.83
C ASN A 571 -25.33 21.21 16.70
N ARG A 572 -24.88 21.95 17.74
CA ARG A 572 -23.89 21.53 18.74
C ARG A 572 -22.46 21.36 18.21
N ALA A 573 -22.07 22.15 17.20
CA ALA A 573 -20.67 22.21 16.81
C ALA A 573 -19.79 22.77 17.95
N GLU A 574 -18.65 22.13 18.21
CA GLU A 574 -17.72 22.53 19.26
C GLU A 574 -16.95 23.80 18.85
N PRO A 575 -17.10 24.93 19.56
CA PRO A 575 -16.47 26.20 19.18
C PRO A 575 -14.95 26.20 19.39
N GLN A 576 -14.46 25.35 20.30
CA GLN A 576 -13.06 25.10 20.54
C GLN A 576 -12.61 23.93 19.65
N GLY A 577 -12.11 24.24 18.45
CA GLY A 577 -11.66 23.21 17.50
C GLY A 577 -10.47 22.39 18.02
N ALA A 578 -10.38 21.14 17.56
CA ALA A 578 -9.47 20.11 18.08
C ALA A 578 -8.01 20.20 17.56
N ASN A 579 -7.50 21.39 17.19
CA ASN A 579 -6.22 21.54 16.51
C ASN A 579 -5.22 22.40 17.31
N ASP A 580 -4.03 21.87 17.57
CA ASP A 580 -2.88 22.56 18.18
C ASP A 580 -2.33 23.72 17.34
N LEU A 581 -2.67 23.79 16.04
CA LEU A 581 -2.18 24.80 15.09
C LEU A 581 -3.05 26.05 15.00
N ALA A 582 -4.37 25.95 15.18
CA ALA A 582 -5.33 27.06 15.13
C ALA A 582 -6.74 26.63 15.57
N SER A 583 -7.46 27.49 16.30
CA SER A 583 -8.89 27.31 16.59
C SER A 583 -9.78 28.14 15.64
N PRO A 584 -11.09 27.84 15.50
CA PRO A 584 -11.99 28.57 14.58
C PRO A 584 -12.02 30.10 14.81
N ILE A 585 -11.84 30.55 16.06
CA ILE A 585 -11.79 31.98 16.39
C ILE A 585 -10.47 32.64 15.97
N HIS A 586 -9.34 31.92 15.98
CA HIS A 586 -8.08 32.41 15.41
C HIS A 586 -8.21 32.66 13.91
N GLU A 587 -8.84 31.72 13.19
CA GLU A 587 -8.98 31.80 11.74
C GLU A 587 -9.98 32.90 11.34
N ALA A 588 -11.09 33.06 12.06
CA ALA A 588 -11.99 34.20 11.89
C ALA A 588 -11.28 35.55 12.16
N ALA A 589 -10.46 35.63 13.22
CA ALA A 589 -9.68 36.82 13.57
C ALA A 589 -8.57 37.15 12.55
N LYS A 590 -7.93 36.12 11.99
CA LYS A 590 -6.87 36.20 10.97
C LYS A 590 -7.36 36.74 9.64
N HIS A 591 -8.62 36.50 9.29
CA HIS A 591 -9.22 36.89 8.00
C HIS A 591 -10.24 38.02 8.09
N GLY A 592 -10.51 38.56 9.29
CA GLY A 592 -11.36 39.74 9.47
C GLY A 592 -12.85 39.46 9.69
N HIS A 593 -13.26 38.20 9.89
CA HIS A 593 -14.65 37.76 9.90
C HIS A 593 -15.35 38.04 11.24
N THR A 594 -15.72 39.30 11.48
CA THR A 594 -16.31 39.79 12.74
C THR A 594 -17.53 38.99 13.20
N ASP A 595 -18.47 38.69 12.30
CA ASP A 595 -19.71 37.98 12.64
C ASP A 595 -19.44 36.55 13.11
N CYS A 596 -18.40 35.91 12.55
CA CYS A 596 -17.96 34.59 12.98
C CYS A 596 -17.37 34.66 14.40
N ILE A 597 -16.57 35.69 14.72
CA ILE A 597 -16.06 35.93 16.08
C ILE A 597 -17.22 36.11 17.07
N GLU A 598 -18.25 36.89 16.72
CA GLU A 598 -19.43 37.10 17.56
C GLU A 598 -20.20 35.81 17.83
N LEU A 599 -20.46 35.01 16.79
CA LEU A 599 -21.16 33.74 16.92
C LEU A 599 -20.36 32.74 17.76
N LEU A 600 -19.05 32.65 17.57
CA LEU A 600 -18.18 31.75 18.34
C LEU A 600 -18.14 32.12 19.83
N VAL A 601 -17.89 33.40 20.16
CA VAL A 601 -17.88 33.86 21.56
C VAL A 601 -19.25 33.67 22.21
N LYS A 602 -20.35 33.96 21.49
CA LYS A 602 -21.72 33.73 21.98
C LYS A 602 -22.00 32.27 22.33
N HIS A 603 -21.39 31.31 21.63
CA HIS A 603 -21.54 29.88 21.90
C HIS A 603 -20.42 29.29 22.78
N GLY A 604 -19.60 30.13 23.41
CA GLY A 604 -18.63 29.70 24.43
C GLY A 604 -17.22 29.39 23.92
N ALA A 605 -16.81 29.90 22.76
CA ALA A 605 -15.40 29.89 22.37
C ALA A 605 -14.54 30.64 23.41
N ASP A 606 -13.38 30.09 23.76
CA ASP A 606 -12.40 30.81 24.58
C ASP A 606 -11.77 31.95 23.75
N ILE A 607 -12.08 33.19 24.15
CA ILE A 607 -11.64 34.40 23.46
C ILE A 607 -10.13 34.67 23.62
N ASP A 608 -9.50 34.10 24.65
CA ASP A 608 -8.08 34.28 24.97
C ASP A 608 -7.24 33.02 24.70
N CYS A 609 -7.83 32.01 24.04
CA CYS A 609 -7.19 30.71 23.80
C CYS A 609 -5.78 30.84 23.19
N GLN A 610 -4.85 30.04 23.68
CA GLN A 610 -3.43 30.13 23.32
C GLN A 610 -3.03 29.02 22.34
N VAL A 611 -2.48 29.43 21.20
CA VAL A 611 -1.87 28.51 20.24
C VAL A 611 -0.36 28.76 20.23
N LYS A 612 0.44 27.71 20.51
CA LYS A 612 1.90 27.79 20.71
C LYS A 612 2.65 28.57 19.62
N HIS A 613 2.22 28.43 18.36
CA HIS A 613 2.87 29.06 17.21
C HIS A 613 2.18 30.34 16.71
N LEU A 614 0.96 30.68 17.17
CA LEU A 614 0.21 31.86 16.73
C LEU A 614 0.03 32.93 17.82
N GLY A 615 -0.12 32.55 19.10
CA GLY A 615 -0.51 33.45 20.19
C GLY A 615 -2.00 33.38 20.50
N SER A 616 -2.61 34.52 20.81
CA SER A 616 -4.06 34.70 21.02
C SER A 616 -4.81 35.13 19.74
N PRO A 617 -6.15 35.02 19.69
CA PRO A 617 -6.93 35.56 18.57
C PRO A 617 -6.77 37.07 18.40
N LEU A 618 -6.62 37.82 19.49
CA LEU A 618 -6.39 39.27 19.46
C LEU A 618 -5.02 39.63 18.87
N TYR A 619 -3.99 38.87 19.23
CA TYR A 619 -2.64 39.02 18.66
C TYR A 619 -2.65 38.70 17.16
N VAL A 620 -3.34 37.63 16.74
CA VAL A 620 -3.49 37.26 15.34
C VAL A 620 -4.28 38.31 14.55
N ALA A 621 -5.36 38.90 15.09
CA ALA A 621 -6.06 40.01 14.45
C ALA A 621 -5.16 41.26 14.25
N CYS A 622 -4.24 41.52 15.18
CA CYS A 622 -3.25 42.60 15.06
C CYS A 622 -2.21 42.31 13.96
N LEU A 623 -1.78 41.06 13.81
CA LEU A 623 -0.89 40.63 12.72
C LEU A 623 -1.58 40.61 11.35
N GLY A 624 -2.82 40.14 11.27
CA GLY A 624 -3.66 40.16 10.06
C GLY A 624 -4.12 41.57 9.66
N GLN A 625 -3.93 42.57 10.53
CA GLN A 625 -4.27 43.97 10.30
C GLN A 625 -5.77 44.21 10.10
N HIS A 626 -6.62 43.46 10.82
CA HIS A 626 -8.08 43.59 10.82
C HIS A 626 -8.58 44.40 12.03
N LEU A 627 -8.73 45.73 11.86
CA LEU A 627 -9.08 46.65 12.96
C LEU A 627 -10.45 46.34 13.59
N GLU A 628 -11.42 45.91 12.78
CA GLU A 628 -12.77 45.59 13.24
C GLU A 628 -12.77 44.33 14.10
N SER A 629 -12.01 43.29 13.73
CA SER A 629 -11.81 42.10 14.57
C SER A 629 -11.08 42.41 15.87
N VAL A 630 -10.02 43.25 15.85
CA VAL A 630 -9.37 43.75 17.08
C VAL A 630 -10.39 44.48 17.97
N THR A 631 -11.15 45.40 17.41
CA THR A 631 -12.19 46.15 18.13
C THR A 631 -13.26 45.23 18.71
N LYS A 632 -13.69 44.21 17.95
CA LYS A 632 -14.73 43.27 18.37
C LYS A 632 -14.24 42.32 19.48
N LEU A 633 -13.04 41.77 19.36
CA LEU A 633 -12.44 40.92 20.39
C LEU A 633 -12.27 41.69 21.72
N LEU A 634 -11.80 42.94 21.66
CA LEU A 634 -11.70 43.81 22.83
C LEU A 634 -13.07 44.12 23.46
N GLN A 635 -14.08 44.43 22.65
CA GLN A 635 -15.47 44.65 23.13
C GLN A 635 -16.09 43.39 23.73
N SER A 636 -15.78 42.21 23.19
CA SER A 636 -16.18 40.89 23.70
C SER A 636 -15.37 40.44 24.91
N GLY A 637 -14.41 41.25 25.39
CA GLY A 637 -13.75 41.06 26.67
C GLY A 637 -12.38 40.38 26.64
N ALA A 638 -11.74 40.26 25.47
CA ALA A 638 -10.39 39.69 25.34
C ALA A 638 -9.37 40.36 26.28
N ASN A 639 -8.36 39.61 26.70
CA ASN A 639 -7.22 40.14 27.42
C ASN A 639 -6.28 40.86 26.45
N VAL A 640 -6.32 42.20 26.51
CA VAL A 640 -5.51 43.13 25.70
C VAL A 640 -4.01 42.82 25.65
N ASN A 641 -3.46 42.16 26.68
CA ASN A 641 -2.05 41.81 26.79
C ASN A 641 -1.73 40.35 26.42
N SER A 642 -2.75 39.54 26.12
CA SER A 642 -2.61 38.15 25.71
C SER A 642 -1.98 38.08 24.31
N GLY A 643 -0.72 37.66 24.23
CA GLY A 643 0.13 37.74 23.05
C GLY A 643 0.57 36.40 22.50
N LYS A 644 1.76 36.37 21.86
CA LYS A 644 2.51 35.14 21.56
C LYS A 644 3.77 35.11 22.42
N HIS A 645 3.83 34.18 23.37
CA HIS A 645 4.86 34.14 24.41
C HIS A 645 4.98 35.50 25.14
N LEU A 646 6.06 36.26 24.91
CA LEU A 646 6.29 37.59 25.49
C LEU A 646 5.94 38.75 24.51
N ASP A 647 5.63 38.46 23.24
CA ASP A 647 5.26 39.49 22.25
C ASP A 647 3.75 39.79 22.35
N SER A 648 3.39 40.94 22.92
CA SER A 648 1.99 41.34 23.13
C SER A 648 1.31 41.89 21.86
N PRO A 649 -0.03 41.99 21.81
CA PRO A 649 -0.74 42.62 20.68
C PRO A 649 -0.27 44.05 20.39
N LEU A 650 0.18 44.79 21.43
CA LEU A 650 0.72 46.13 21.29
C LEU A 650 2.09 46.15 20.57
N HIS A 651 2.94 45.13 20.78
CA HIS A 651 4.17 44.95 20.00
C HIS A 651 3.86 44.70 18.51
N ALA A 652 2.87 43.86 18.20
CA ALA A 652 2.43 43.62 16.83
C ALA A 652 1.87 44.88 16.15
N ALA A 653 1.02 45.64 16.85
CA ALA A 653 0.47 46.90 16.35
C ALA A 653 1.56 47.98 16.10
N ALA A 654 2.57 48.04 16.97
CA ALA A 654 3.68 48.97 16.83
C ALA A 654 4.61 48.62 15.66
N ARG A 655 4.99 47.33 15.56
CA ARG A 655 5.82 46.77 14.47
C ARG A 655 5.19 46.99 13.09
N ASN A 656 3.87 46.84 12.98
CA ASN A 656 3.12 47.08 11.75
C ASN A 656 2.76 48.57 11.51
N SER A 657 3.22 49.49 12.38
CA SER A 657 2.99 50.93 12.30
C SER A 657 1.51 51.33 12.13
N ARG A 658 0.59 50.64 12.83
CA ARG A 658 -0.87 50.91 12.75
C ARG A 658 -1.36 51.78 13.93
N PRO A 659 -1.55 53.10 13.76
CA PRO A 659 -1.94 53.98 14.87
C PRO A 659 -3.33 53.68 15.45
N GLU A 660 -4.30 53.28 14.63
CA GLU A 660 -5.65 52.94 15.11
C GLU A 660 -5.66 51.71 16.03
N PHE A 661 -4.76 50.74 15.78
CA PHE A 661 -4.63 49.53 16.60
C PHE A 661 -4.03 49.90 17.96
N VAL A 662 -3.00 50.75 17.96
CA VAL A 662 -2.41 51.29 19.19
C VAL A 662 -3.46 52.05 20.00
N ARG A 663 -4.28 52.93 19.39
CA ARG A 663 -5.37 53.62 20.09
C ARG A 663 -6.41 52.66 20.65
N ALA A 664 -6.85 51.67 19.88
CA ALA A 664 -7.83 50.67 20.32
C ALA A 664 -7.32 49.84 21.51
N LEU A 665 -6.06 49.39 21.46
CA LEU A 665 -5.41 48.63 22.53
C LEU A 665 -5.19 49.49 23.80
N LEU A 666 -4.69 50.72 23.66
CA LEU A 666 -4.49 51.63 24.80
C LEU A 666 -5.81 52.01 25.48
N ALA A 667 -6.90 52.20 24.71
CA ALA A 667 -8.24 52.42 25.25
C ALA A 667 -8.76 51.24 26.09
N HIS A 668 -8.21 50.03 25.90
CA HIS A 668 -8.52 48.82 26.65
C HIS A 668 -7.41 48.43 27.64
N ASP A 669 -6.64 49.42 28.13
CA ASP A 669 -5.65 49.27 29.20
C ASP A 669 -4.41 48.41 28.84
N ALA A 670 -4.00 48.36 27.56
CA ALA A 670 -2.75 47.70 27.14
C ALA A 670 -1.51 48.16 27.93
N ASP A 671 -0.62 47.22 28.24
CA ASP A 671 0.65 47.55 28.91
C ASP A 671 1.68 48.05 27.89
N MET A 672 2.07 49.32 28.03
CA MET A 672 3.11 49.96 27.21
C MET A 672 4.53 49.57 27.65
N ASN A 673 4.68 49.05 28.88
CA ASN A 673 5.99 48.76 29.45
C ASN A 673 6.40 47.29 29.33
N VAL A 674 5.49 46.41 28.91
CA VAL A 674 5.75 44.98 28.67
C VAL A 674 6.94 44.81 27.72
N ARG A 675 7.83 43.87 28.05
CA ARG A 675 9.02 43.56 27.25
C ARG A 675 8.86 42.21 26.57
N ASN A 676 9.18 42.14 25.28
CA ASN A 676 9.23 40.88 24.55
C ASN A 676 10.53 40.10 24.83
N ALA A 677 10.72 38.97 24.15
CA ALA A 677 11.88 38.09 24.34
C ALA A 677 13.24 38.74 23.98
N GLU A 678 13.24 39.81 23.16
CA GLU A 678 14.43 40.61 22.86
C GLU A 678 14.68 41.72 23.91
N GLY A 679 13.85 41.78 24.96
CA GLY A 679 13.87 42.83 25.98
C GLY A 679 13.31 44.18 25.51
N LYS A 680 12.80 44.28 24.28
CA LYS A 680 12.26 45.51 23.69
C LYS A 680 10.85 45.78 24.18
N GLN A 681 10.49 47.05 24.32
CA GLN A 681 9.13 47.54 24.54
C GLN A 681 8.42 47.80 23.19
N PRO A 682 7.08 47.92 23.12
CA PRO A 682 6.37 48.18 21.88
C PRO A 682 6.87 49.43 21.12
N ARG A 683 7.24 50.50 21.84
CA ARG A 683 7.79 51.73 21.24
C ARG A 683 9.11 51.50 20.51
N ASP A 684 9.93 50.55 20.98
CA ASP A 684 11.25 50.24 20.42
C ASP A 684 11.13 49.46 19.09
N LEU A 685 9.91 49.01 18.75
CA LEU A 685 9.54 48.38 17.48
C LEU A 685 8.82 49.33 16.51
N ALA A 686 8.47 50.54 16.94
CA ALA A 686 7.82 51.52 16.09
C ALA A 686 8.84 52.16 15.13
N PRO A 687 8.47 52.47 13.87
CA PRO A 687 9.36 53.22 12.98
C PRO A 687 9.67 54.61 13.55
N PRO A 688 10.93 55.10 13.48
CA PRO A 688 11.30 56.42 14.00
C PRO A 688 10.48 57.56 13.42
N ASN A 689 10.05 58.50 14.27
CA ASN A 689 9.17 59.64 13.98
C ASN A 689 7.75 59.29 13.49
N SER A 690 7.35 58.01 13.55
CA SER A 690 5.99 57.58 13.20
C SER A 690 4.94 58.11 14.19
N ASP A 691 3.69 58.21 13.76
CA ASP A 691 2.58 58.57 14.65
C ASP A 691 2.33 57.49 15.72
N VAL A 692 2.70 56.24 15.45
CA VAL A 692 2.73 55.15 16.44
C VAL A 692 3.75 55.43 17.55
N GLU A 693 4.98 55.84 17.20
CA GLU A 693 5.99 56.20 18.20
C GLU A 693 5.53 57.40 19.04
N LYS A 694 4.92 58.42 18.41
CA LYS A 694 4.35 59.58 19.11
C LYS A 694 3.23 59.17 20.08
N LEU A 695 2.31 58.30 19.66
CA LEU A 695 1.23 57.79 20.51
C LEU A 695 1.76 57.02 21.72
N LEU A 696 2.76 56.15 21.52
CA LEU A 696 3.37 55.37 22.61
C LEU A 696 4.14 56.28 23.58
N ARG A 697 4.89 57.28 23.08
CA ARG A 697 5.55 58.31 23.91
C ARG A 697 4.55 59.18 24.69
N GLN A 698 3.40 59.53 24.11
CA GLN A 698 2.37 60.32 24.79
C GLN A 698 1.67 59.52 25.91
N GLY A 699 1.56 58.19 25.75
CA GLY A 699 1.02 57.30 26.78
C GLY A 699 1.91 57.16 28.02
N GLU A 700 3.22 57.41 27.92
CA GLU A 700 4.18 57.34 29.04
C GLU A 700 4.09 58.52 30.03
N GLY A 701 3.21 59.50 29.78
CA GLY A 701 2.90 60.54 30.76
C GLY A 701 2.35 59.98 32.08
N PRO A 702 2.39 60.74 33.19
CA PRO A 702 1.83 60.30 34.46
C PRO A 702 0.35 59.97 34.30
N THR A 703 0.04 58.67 34.33
CA THR A 703 -1.32 58.11 34.27
C THR A 703 -2.22 58.96 35.15
N SER A 704 -3.22 59.63 34.56
CA SER A 704 -4.06 60.55 35.33
C SER A 704 -4.64 59.82 36.55
N LEU A 705 -4.75 60.49 37.70
CA LEU A 705 -5.31 59.88 38.92
C LEU A 705 -6.67 59.23 38.62
N MET A 706 -7.44 59.84 37.70
CA MET A 706 -8.67 59.33 37.12
C MET A 706 -8.51 57.97 36.41
N GLN A 707 -7.54 57.78 35.52
CA GLN A 707 -7.26 56.47 34.91
C GLN A 707 -6.83 55.42 35.94
N ILE A 708 -6.05 55.79 36.95
CA ILE A 708 -5.67 54.86 38.03
C ILE A 708 -6.91 54.44 38.84
N CYS A 709 -7.76 55.39 39.26
CA CYS A 709 -9.02 55.11 39.92
C CYS A 709 -9.95 54.25 39.04
N ARG A 710 -10.03 54.53 37.74
CA ARG A 710 -10.83 53.77 36.77
C ARG A 710 -10.35 52.32 36.64
N ARG A 711 -9.03 52.09 36.53
CA ARG A 711 -8.42 50.74 36.55
C ARG A 711 -8.76 50.00 37.85
N SER A 712 -8.54 50.63 39.00
CA SER A 712 -8.79 50.02 40.31
C SER A 712 -10.27 49.66 40.52
N ILE A 713 -11.20 50.56 40.18
CA ILE A 713 -12.64 50.31 40.35
C ILE A 713 -13.14 49.22 39.39
N ARG A 714 -12.71 49.21 38.12
CA ARG A 714 -13.03 48.12 37.17
C ARG A 714 -12.49 46.77 37.64
N LYS A 715 -11.32 46.73 38.30
CA LYS A 715 -10.72 45.52 38.86
C LYS A 715 -11.49 44.98 40.07
N VAL A 716 -12.15 45.85 40.84
CA VAL A 716 -12.98 45.47 42.00
C VAL A 716 -14.41 45.07 41.62
N LEU A 717 -15.01 45.69 40.60
CA LEU A 717 -16.40 45.41 40.21
C LEU A 717 -16.58 44.16 39.33
N GLY A 718 -15.52 43.72 38.63
CA GLY A 718 -15.56 42.59 37.70
C GLY A 718 -16.18 42.94 36.33
N ARG A 719 -15.66 42.33 35.25
CA ARG A 719 -16.04 42.68 33.86
C ARG A 719 -17.51 42.43 33.50
N ALA A 720 -18.22 41.57 34.24
CA ALA A 720 -19.60 41.15 33.93
C ALA A 720 -20.70 42.13 34.37
N ARG A 721 -20.41 43.17 35.19
CA ARG A 721 -21.43 44.01 35.86
C ARG A 721 -21.59 45.43 35.32
N LEU A 722 -21.01 45.78 34.18
CA LEU A 722 -21.07 47.15 33.63
C LEU A 722 -22.51 47.61 33.28
N SER A 723 -23.43 46.70 32.96
CA SER A 723 -24.85 46.97 32.76
C SER A 723 -25.59 47.33 34.07
N GLU A 724 -25.16 46.77 35.20
CA GLU A 724 -25.76 46.98 36.54
C GLU A 724 -25.32 48.32 37.19
N VAL A 725 -24.27 48.97 36.68
CA VAL A 725 -23.74 50.25 37.22
C VAL A 725 -24.78 51.37 37.22
N SER A 726 -25.73 51.31 36.28
CA SER A 726 -26.91 52.19 36.23
C SER A 726 -27.79 52.10 37.48
N GLY A 727 -27.90 50.92 38.09
CA GLY A 727 -28.72 50.64 39.28
C GLY A 727 -28.02 50.83 40.64
N LEU A 728 -26.70 51.01 40.66
CA LEU A 728 -25.95 51.20 41.92
C LEU A 728 -26.35 52.52 42.64
N PRO A 729 -26.39 52.58 43.98
CA PRO A 729 -26.74 53.79 44.74
C PRO A 729 -25.52 54.73 44.90
N ILE A 730 -24.91 55.11 43.78
CA ILE A 730 -23.74 56.00 43.70
C ILE A 730 -24.09 57.31 42.96
N PRO A 731 -23.37 58.43 43.21
CA PRO A 731 -23.63 59.72 42.58
C PRO A 731 -23.65 59.67 41.05
N ALA A 732 -24.46 60.53 40.42
CA ALA A 732 -24.67 60.54 38.98
C ALA A 732 -23.37 60.84 38.20
N GLU A 733 -22.52 61.70 38.73
CA GLU A 733 -21.20 62.04 38.22
C GLU A 733 -20.27 60.81 38.23
N LEU A 734 -20.37 59.98 39.27
CA LEU A 734 -19.59 58.76 39.40
C LEU A 734 -20.08 57.66 38.45
N LYS A 735 -21.40 57.55 38.25
CA LYS A 735 -21.98 56.68 37.20
C LYS A 735 -21.51 57.11 35.81
N HIS A 736 -21.58 58.41 35.53
CA HIS A 736 -21.14 58.99 34.26
C HIS A 736 -19.66 58.68 34.01
N PHE A 737 -18.79 58.90 35.01
CA PHE A 737 -17.36 58.58 34.94
C PHE A 737 -17.06 57.08 34.69
N LEU A 738 -17.86 56.17 35.25
CA LEU A 738 -17.70 54.73 35.04
C LEU A 738 -18.25 54.24 33.69
N LEU A 739 -19.31 54.86 33.17
CA LEU A 739 -20.05 54.43 31.98
C LEU A 739 -19.62 55.06 30.64
N TYR A 740 -19.04 56.27 30.65
CA TYR A 740 -18.60 56.94 29.41
C TYR A 740 -17.42 56.19 28.78
N LYS A 741 -17.48 55.77 27.52
CA LYS A 741 -16.41 54.96 26.89
C LYS A 741 -15.02 55.61 27.04
#